data_AF-A0A425W3K4-F1
#
_entry.id   AF-A0A425W3K4-F1
#
_cell.length_a   1.000
_cell.length_b   1.000
_cell.length_c   1.000
_cell.angle_alpha   90.00
_cell.angle_beta   90.00
_cell.angle_gamma   90.00
#
_symmetry.space_group_name_H-M   'P 1'
#
loop_
_entity.id
_entity.type
_entity.pdbx_description
1 polymer ?
#
loop_
_entity_poly.entity_id
_entity_poly.type
_entity_poly.pdbx_seq_one_letter_code
_entity_poly.pdbx_strand_id
1 'polypeptide(L)'
;MKFKQWKWLFAVFLIAGAVFLMKPQTAFAAEVDDHAANAQTPTAAVTETVPNTTAANQASTEAVTQNPKSVTQGDTSSDSAKSTDVTSSMQPAEKTQAAETGDTSKPAQQDQTASATQPTAPKYVKTVEDGTYVIASHQNGFKVIDVSGGSAQSEANIQLYDANGTNAQKFDVKWVASDDEDGGYYLIVNKGSGKVVDICGGADADGTNIWQYDENGTDAQKWEILPAGDGAYYILAKKNGKVIDVQYASMQNGTNIWLYSQNGTNAQKFNFLKSGENVSIEDGVYTIVSKLDDQKVLDISGGSMGSGANLQLYENNGTNAQKFIITKTGDTYRITSLNSGMTLDIAGGSIQSGTNVRQYFNNNTAAQRWFLRNTGDGTCYFAAGNNGANVLDVSGAETADGTNLWVYAANGSDAQKFYLKAVAYNPITGEFIFKNANNPSAVLDIAGGSRKMQANLELYSFNDTCAQKFTIVDLGNGFVKIRNEKSRHMLDAAGGGTANGTNVQQYCDNGTMAQRWIVHQNADGSFSFINANSSLVLDAAGGNTGNGTNIQLYSFNNSNAQKFVLASTTGTDYADIDYSVEVYLDAMDWKAQGYASSTGYAILVDCSRHLVSIYKGYQNHWTRIQRYSCGDGAARTPTKKGVFTVGIKERYFGSSSYRCWYATQFSGNYLFHSVLYYPASTPSRILDGTLGRGVSHGCVRLALENAKWIYDNIPRNTRVVVYG
;
A
#
# COMPACT_ATOMS: atom_id res chain seq x y z
N MET A 1 26.31 7.10 66.60
CA MET A 1 25.90 5.78 67.11
C MET A 1 24.63 5.37 66.37
N LYS A 2 24.67 4.35 65.48
CA LYS A 2 23.52 3.89 64.63
C LYS A 2 22.98 4.95 63.61
N PHE A 3 22.34 4.64 62.47
CA PHE A 3 22.32 3.49 61.53
C PHE A 3 21.90 4.00 60.11
N LYS A 4 22.00 3.13 59.07
CA LYS A 4 21.40 3.11 57.69
C LYS A 4 20.32 4.18 57.27
N GLN A 5 20.10 4.56 55.99
CA GLN A 5 20.49 3.96 54.68
C GLN A 5 20.43 4.97 53.47
N TRP A 6 20.67 4.48 52.24
CA TRP A 6 20.80 5.21 50.95
C TRP A 6 19.57 6.00 50.43
N LYS A 7 19.83 7.03 49.59
CA LYS A 7 19.49 7.03 48.15
C LYS A 7 20.32 8.05 47.33
N TRP A 8 20.17 8.05 46.00
CA TRP A 8 21.11 8.59 45.01
C TRP A 8 20.94 10.08 44.65
N LEU A 9 22.02 10.69 44.14
CA LEU A 9 22.01 12.03 43.51
C LEU A 9 21.57 11.97 42.04
N PHE A 10 20.90 13.03 41.59
CA PHE A 10 21.13 13.64 40.28
C PHE A 10 21.19 15.16 40.48
N ALA A 11 22.16 15.84 39.86
CA ALA A 11 22.41 17.26 40.06
C ALA A 11 22.07 18.07 38.79
N VAL A 12 21.45 19.22 38.98
CA VAL A 12 21.22 20.23 37.92
C VAL A 12 22.37 21.22 37.94
N PHE A 13 22.87 21.61 36.77
CA PHE A 13 23.76 22.77 36.63
C PHE A 13 23.34 23.65 35.45
N LEU A 14 23.18 24.95 35.74
CA LEU A 14 23.19 26.03 34.76
C LEU A 14 24.64 26.40 34.43
N ILE A 15 24.89 26.81 33.19
CA ILE A 15 25.92 27.78 32.79
C ILE A 15 25.55 28.27 31.39
N ALA A 16 25.88 29.53 31.07
CA ALA A 16 25.60 30.14 29.78
C ALA A 16 26.85 30.82 29.21
N GLY A 17 26.96 30.86 27.88
CA GLY A 17 27.69 31.87 27.13
C GLY A 17 29.21 31.72 26.99
N ALA A 18 29.64 31.25 25.81
CA ALA A 18 30.82 31.79 25.11
C ALA A 18 30.66 31.54 23.60
N VAL A 19 30.96 32.56 22.78
CA VAL A 19 30.97 32.46 21.31
C VAL A 19 32.42 32.42 20.84
N PHE A 20 32.74 31.56 19.86
CA PHE A 20 33.97 31.70 19.09
C PHE A 20 33.76 31.33 17.62
N LEU A 21 34.26 32.17 16.71
CA LEU A 21 34.27 31.89 15.27
C LEU A 21 35.55 31.12 14.91
N MET A 22 35.45 30.20 13.96
CA MET A 22 36.59 29.78 13.14
C MET A 22 36.24 29.84 11.66
N LYS A 23 37.19 30.37 10.86
CA LYS A 23 37.14 30.38 9.40
C LYS A 23 37.90 29.15 8.87
N PRO A 24 37.58 28.64 7.67
CA PRO A 24 38.46 27.69 6.99
C PRO A 24 39.76 28.39 6.57
N GLN A 25 40.88 27.66 6.59
CA GLN A 25 42.13 28.04 5.94
C GLN A 25 42.55 27.00 4.90
N THR A 26 43.38 27.45 3.96
CA THR A 26 43.66 26.78 2.68
C THR A 26 45.06 26.16 2.63
N ALA A 27 45.14 25.02 1.94
CA ALA A 27 46.19 24.57 1.01
C ALA A 27 47.69 24.73 1.33
N PHE A 28 48.47 23.69 0.98
CA PHE A 28 49.89 23.80 0.63
C PHE A 28 50.22 22.89 -0.57
N ALA A 29 51.22 23.28 -1.37
CA ALA A 29 51.83 22.56 -2.50
C ALA A 29 53.31 22.24 -2.17
N ALA A 30 54.18 21.67 -3.02
CA ALA A 30 54.06 21.17 -4.41
C ALA A 30 54.58 19.70 -4.50
N GLU A 31 55.35 19.14 -5.44
CA GLU A 31 56.16 19.52 -6.64
C GLU A 31 55.88 18.42 -7.73
N VAL A 32 55.86 18.60 -9.07
CA VAL A 32 56.64 19.36 -10.08
C VAL A 32 57.88 18.64 -10.62
N ASP A 33 57.69 17.93 -11.75
CA ASP A 33 58.55 17.87 -12.97
C ASP A 33 57.94 16.85 -13.97
N ASP A 34 58.30 16.80 -15.24
CA ASP A 34 58.15 17.79 -16.33
C ASP A 34 58.20 17.03 -17.68
N HIS A 35 57.39 17.45 -18.67
CA HIS A 35 57.78 17.61 -20.10
C HIS A 35 56.58 17.73 -21.05
N ALA A 36 56.49 18.90 -21.71
CA ALA A 36 56.33 19.14 -23.16
C ALA A 36 55.44 18.20 -24.05
N ALA A 37 54.66 18.69 -25.02
CA ALA A 37 54.35 20.06 -25.46
C ALA A 37 53.19 20.08 -26.50
N ASN A 38 52.62 21.28 -26.76
CA ASN A 38 51.83 21.68 -27.96
C ASN A 38 50.49 20.96 -28.25
N ALA A 39 49.48 21.60 -28.88
CA ALA A 39 49.29 23.01 -29.26
C ALA A 39 47.79 23.36 -29.42
N GLN A 40 47.49 24.67 -29.33
CA GLN A 40 46.42 25.45 -29.97
C GLN A 40 45.04 24.79 -30.28
N THR A 41 44.00 25.37 -29.68
CA THR A 41 42.64 25.46 -30.24
C THR A 41 42.64 26.18 -31.61
N PRO A 42 41.69 25.86 -32.51
CA PRO A 42 40.54 26.77 -32.63
C PRO A 42 39.18 26.08 -32.82
N THR A 43 38.12 26.90 -32.73
CA THR A 43 36.71 26.56 -32.94
C THR A 43 36.35 26.22 -34.39
N ALA A 44 35.45 25.25 -34.58
CA ALA A 44 34.44 25.26 -35.64
C ALA A 44 33.22 24.43 -35.21
N ALA A 45 32.03 24.81 -35.69
CA ALA A 45 30.85 23.95 -35.67
C ALA A 45 30.61 23.42 -37.08
N VAL A 46 29.97 22.26 -37.22
CA VAL A 46 29.16 21.89 -38.40
C VAL A 46 28.28 20.68 -38.07
N THR A 47 27.14 20.59 -38.75
CA THR A 47 26.19 19.46 -38.74
C THR A 47 26.74 18.25 -39.51
N GLU A 48 26.23 17.03 -39.29
CA GLU A 48 25.43 16.33 -40.32
C GLU A 48 24.97 14.91 -39.94
N THR A 49 23.83 14.57 -40.56
CA THR A 49 23.28 13.29 -41.05
C THR A 49 23.71 11.92 -40.48
N VAL A 50 22.71 11.03 -40.38
CA VAL A 50 22.88 9.57 -40.25
C VAL A 50 22.63 8.93 -41.63
N PRO A 51 23.60 8.21 -42.23
CA PRO A 51 23.37 7.42 -43.43
C PRO A 51 22.78 6.04 -43.11
N ASN A 52 21.99 5.49 -44.05
CA ASN A 52 21.41 4.14 -43.95
C ASN A 52 21.52 3.40 -45.30
N THR A 53 22.16 2.24 -45.30
CA THR A 53 22.13 1.25 -46.42
C THR A 53 22.25 -0.16 -45.82
N THR A 54 21.20 -0.99 -45.76
CA THR A 54 20.62 -1.84 -46.84
C THR A 54 21.56 -2.87 -47.50
N ALA A 55 21.35 -4.16 -47.17
CA ALA A 55 21.29 -5.31 -48.11
C ALA A 55 21.08 -6.64 -47.33
N ALA A 56 20.41 -7.69 -47.83
CA ALA A 56 19.36 -7.79 -48.86
C ALA A 56 18.76 -9.23 -48.86
N ASN A 57 17.48 -9.38 -49.31
CA ASN A 57 16.92 -10.58 -49.98
C ASN A 57 16.80 -11.91 -49.18
N GLN A 58 15.92 -12.88 -49.48
CA GLN A 58 14.79 -13.07 -50.43
C GLN A 58 13.94 -14.30 -49.94
N ALA A 59 12.72 -14.62 -50.37
CA ALA A 59 11.75 -14.05 -51.33
C ALA A 59 10.31 -14.59 -51.04
N SER A 60 9.28 -13.97 -51.66
CA SER A 60 8.04 -14.57 -52.26
C SER A 60 7.09 -15.45 -51.40
N THR A 61 5.76 -15.43 -51.55
CA THR A 61 4.73 -14.64 -52.29
C THR A 61 3.37 -14.92 -51.58
N GLU A 62 2.19 -14.33 -51.83
CA GLU A 62 1.60 -13.41 -52.83
C GLU A 62 0.48 -12.62 -52.07
N ALA A 63 0.29 -11.30 -52.23
CA ALA A 63 -0.55 -10.63 -53.26
C ALA A 63 -2.09 -10.63 -52.94
N VAL A 64 -2.92 -9.61 -53.26
CA VAL A 64 -2.67 -8.32 -53.93
C VAL A 64 -3.81 -7.27 -53.69
N THR A 65 -3.49 -6.16 -53.00
CA THR A 65 -3.94 -4.75 -53.35
C THR A 65 -5.43 -4.32 -53.21
N GLN A 66 -5.87 -3.07 -53.45
CA GLN A 66 -5.22 -1.78 -53.87
C GLN A 66 -5.53 -0.59 -52.92
N ASN A 67 -4.65 0.41 -53.01
CA ASN A 67 -4.71 1.79 -52.45
C ASN A 67 -5.15 2.73 -53.63
N PRO A 68 -4.96 4.08 -53.69
CA PRO A 68 -4.63 5.08 -52.66
C PRO A 68 -5.40 6.45 -52.73
N LYS A 69 -5.25 7.24 -51.65
CA LYS A 69 -5.03 8.72 -51.57
C LYS A 69 -5.71 9.70 -52.56
N SER A 70 -6.25 10.78 -52.00
CA SER A 70 -5.74 12.16 -52.25
C SER A 70 -6.13 13.13 -51.11
N VAL A 71 -5.54 14.34 -51.11
CA VAL A 71 -5.68 15.43 -50.09
C VAL A 71 -5.56 16.78 -50.83
N THR A 72 -5.94 17.90 -50.19
CA THR A 72 -5.87 19.34 -50.59
C THR A 72 -7.06 19.87 -51.46
N GLN A 73 -7.46 21.16 -51.42
CA GLN A 73 -7.37 22.26 -50.41
C GLN A 73 -8.20 23.48 -50.87
N GLY A 74 -8.86 24.21 -49.95
CA GLY A 74 -9.50 25.52 -50.20
C GLY A 74 -10.86 25.49 -50.92
N ASP A 75 -11.61 26.59 -51.08
CA ASP A 75 -11.53 27.95 -50.49
C ASP A 75 -12.85 28.75 -50.73
N THR A 76 -13.02 29.93 -50.10
CA THR A 76 -14.01 31.00 -50.41
C THR A 76 -15.50 30.78 -50.05
N SER A 77 -16.40 31.70 -50.44
CA SER A 77 -17.51 32.19 -49.60
C SER A 77 -18.82 32.58 -50.32
N SER A 78 -19.83 32.97 -49.50
CA SER A 78 -20.93 33.92 -49.76
C SER A 78 -22.13 33.57 -50.68
N ASP A 79 -23.31 33.59 -50.05
CA ASP A 79 -24.66 33.99 -50.50
C ASP A 79 -25.14 33.84 -51.95
N SER A 80 -26.33 33.22 -52.10
CA SER A 80 -27.51 33.87 -52.70
C SER A 80 -28.80 33.07 -52.40
N ALA A 81 -29.97 33.74 -52.39
CA ALA A 81 -31.22 33.21 -51.80
C ALA A 81 -32.42 33.12 -52.77
N LYS A 82 -33.39 32.27 -52.40
CA LYS A 82 -34.84 32.25 -52.78
C LYS A 82 -35.58 31.48 -51.66
N SER A 83 -36.56 32.04 -50.94
CA SER A 83 -37.96 32.37 -51.35
C SER A 83 -38.79 31.08 -51.54
N THR A 84 -39.92 30.81 -50.86
CA THR A 84 -40.89 31.60 -50.03
C THR A 84 -41.18 30.94 -48.65
N ASP A 85 -41.50 31.62 -47.53
CA ASP A 85 -42.74 32.37 -47.15
C ASP A 85 -43.98 31.43 -46.97
N VAL A 86 -44.86 31.47 -45.94
CA VAL A 86 -45.35 32.53 -45.00
C VAL A 86 -45.64 31.99 -43.56
N THR A 87 -45.83 32.90 -42.57
CA THR A 87 -46.24 32.72 -41.14
C THR A 87 -47.72 32.25 -40.94
N SER A 88 -48.37 32.12 -39.76
CA SER A 88 -48.21 32.57 -38.34
C SER A 88 -49.02 31.61 -37.39
N SER A 89 -49.31 31.77 -36.07
CA SER A 89 -49.24 32.87 -35.06
C SER A 89 -49.30 32.34 -33.59
N MET A 90 -49.49 33.22 -32.58
CA MET A 90 -49.48 33.05 -31.10
C MET A 90 -50.72 32.42 -30.39
N GLN A 91 -50.54 32.16 -29.08
CA GLN A 91 -51.47 32.12 -27.90
C GLN A 91 -52.82 32.89 -27.98
N PRO A 92 -53.86 32.60 -27.14
CA PRO A 92 -53.80 32.41 -25.66
C PRO A 92 -54.77 31.35 -25.04
N ALA A 93 -55.10 31.48 -23.76
CA ALA A 93 -55.83 30.51 -22.91
C ALA A 93 -57.21 31.00 -22.42
N GLU A 94 -58.07 30.11 -21.88
CA GLU A 94 -58.93 30.42 -20.72
C GLU A 94 -59.53 29.21 -19.96
N LYS A 95 -59.77 29.46 -18.66
CA LYS A 95 -60.72 28.91 -17.65
C LYS A 95 -61.59 27.67 -17.93
N THR A 96 -61.78 26.88 -16.86
CA THR A 96 -63.13 26.44 -16.44
C THR A 96 -63.33 26.49 -14.92
N GLN A 97 -64.53 26.93 -14.56
CA GLN A 97 -65.21 26.96 -13.25
C GLN A 97 -65.24 25.56 -12.58
N ALA A 98 -65.22 25.37 -11.25
CA ALA A 98 -65.87 26.06 -10.11
C ALA A 98 -67.34 25.65 -9.86
N ALA A 99 -67.60 25.17 -8.64
CA ALA A 99 -68.93 24.95 -8.07
C ALA A 99 -68.85 25.08 -6.53
N GLU A 100 -69.82 25.75 -5.91
CA GLU A 100 -69.86 26.06 -4.49
C GLU A 100 -70.84 25.15 -3.73
N THR A 101 -70.59 24.93 -2.44
CA THR A 101 -71.59 25.09 -1.37
C THR A 101 -70.85 25.36 -0.05
N GLY A 102 -71.51 26.01 0.89
CA GLY A 102 -71.04 26.17 2.27
C GLY A 102 -72.19 26.51 3.21
N ASP A 103 -71.93 26.48 4.52
CA ASP A 103 -72.64 27.29 5.51
C ASP A 103 -71.78 27.39 6.80
N THR A 104 -72.34 27.96 7.86
CA THR A 104 -71.67 28.68 8.93
C THR A 104 -71.77 28.01 10.30
N SER A 105 -70.84 28.31 11.21
CA SER A 105 -71.11 28.60 12.64
C SER A 105 -69.84 28.89 13.45
N LYS A 106 -70.00 29.63 14.56
CA LYS A 106 -68.99 30.04 15.56
C LYS A 106 -69.73 30.58 16.80
N PRO A 107 -69.21 30.53 18.05
CA PRO A 107 -68.10 29.76 18.62
C PRO A 107 -68.54 28.82 19.77
N ALA A 108 -67.59 28.09 20.37
CA ALA A 108 -67.63 27.74 21.80
C ALA A 108 -66.24 27.91 22.41
N GLN A 109 -66.15 28.39 23.66
CA GLN A 109 -64.91 28.38 24.43
C GLN A 109 -64.78 27.06 25.18
N GLN A 110 -63.56 26.54 25.30
CA GLN A 110 -63.19 25.63 26.39
C GLN A 110 -61.79 25.97 26.91
N ASP A 111 -61.51 25.49 28.12
CA ASP A 111 -60.54 26.09 29.04
C ASP A 111 -59.10 25.57 28.85
N GLN A 112 -58.14 26.28 29.46
CA GLN A 112 -56.72 25.97 29.39
C GLN A 112 -56.37 24.71 30.19
N THR A 113 -55.63 23.80 29.55
CA THR A 113 -54.68 22.91 30.23
C THR A 113 -53.35 22.95 29.49
N ALA A 114 -52.24 22.84 30.21
CA ALA A 114 -50.93 23.20 29.69
C ALA A 114 -50.43 22.22 28.61
N SER A 115 -50.16 22.75 27.42
CA SER A 115 -49.37 22.03 26.41
C SER A 115 -47.90 22.08 26.82
N ALA A 116 -47.34 20.94 27.19
CA ALA A 116 -45.89 20.80 27.30
C ALA A 116 -45.30 20.83 25.88
N THR A 117 -44.54 21.87 25.56
CA THR A 117 -43.81 21.97 24.29
C THR A 117 -42.93 20.73 24.12
N GLN A 118 -43.09 20.04 22.98
CA GLN A 118 -42.11 19.03 22.58
C GLN A 118 -40.73 19.69 22.46
N PRO A 119 -39.64 19.05 22.92
CA PRO A 119 -38.31 19.59 22.70
C PRO A 119 -38.06 19.69 21.19
N THR A 120 -37.83 20.91 20.71
CA THR A 120 -37.38 21.14 19.34
C THR A 120 -36.02 20.46 19.14
N ALA A 121 -35.79 19.88 17.96
CA ALA A 121 -34.48 19.32 17.64
C ALA A 121 -33.41 20.42 17.75
N PRO A 122 -32.21 20.11 18.29
CA PRO A 122 -31.14 21.08 18.43
C PRO A 122 -30.77 21.65 17.06
N LYS A 123 -30.73 22.98 16.98
CA LYS A 123 -30.48 23.74 15.75
C LYS A 123 -29.13 23.40 15.12
N TYR A 124 -28.10 23.19 15.94
CA TYR A 124 -26.76 22.81 15.54
C TYR A 124 -26.43 21.38 15.98
N VAL A 125 -25.89 20.59 15.06
CA VAL A 125 -25.55 19.17 15.27
C VAL A 125 -24.11 18.87 14.86
N LYS A 126 -23.53 17.82 15.44
CA LYS A 126 -22.19 17.34 15.07
C LYS A 126 -22.25 16.65 13.68
N THR A 127 -21.52 17.19 12.72
CA THR A 127 -21.47 16.77 11.31
C THR A 127 -20.10 16.25 10.89
N VAL A 128 -19.04 16.80 11.48
CA VAL A 128 -17.64 16.40 11.32
C VAL A 128 -17.11 15.88 12.67
N GLU A 129 -16.41 14.75 12.65
CA GLU A 129 -15.81 14.14 13.84
C GLU A 129 -14.58 14.89 14.36
N ASP A 130 -14.32 14.81 15.67
CA ASP A 130 -13.20 15.55 16.28
C ASP A 130 -11.84 15.07 15.78
N GLY A 131 -10.89 15.99 15.61
CA GLY A 131 -9.50 15.66 15.26
C GLY A 131 -8.78 16.77 14.51
N THR A 132 -7.56 16.49 14.05
CA THR A 132 -6.80 17.41 13.20
C THR A 132 -7.21 17.26 11.73
N TYR A 133 -7.39 18.37 11.02
CA TYR A 133 -7.81 18.46 9.62
C TYR A 133 -6.90 19.39 8.82
N VAL A 134 -6.73 19.09 7.54
CA VAL A 134 -6.35 20.07 6.52
C VAL A 134 -7.66 20.48 5.83
N ILE A 135 -7.98 21.77 5.84
CA ILE A 135 -9.24 22.28 5.28
C ILE A 135 -8.95 22.79 3.88
N ALA A 136 -9.35 22.03 2.86
CA ALA A 136 -9.05 22.32 1.45
C ALA A 136 -10.23 23.03 0.76
N SER A 137 -9.95 23.96 -0.15
CA SER A 137 -11.00 24.59 -0.97
C SER A 137 -11.61 23.57 -1.93
N HIS A 138 -12.94 23.53 -2.00
CA HIS A 138 -13.64 22.67 -2.95
C HIS A 138 -13.51 23.17 -4.41
N GLN A 139 -13.11 24.43 -4.65
CA GLN A 139 -12.70 24.85 -5.99
C GLN A 139 -11.41 24.18 -6.46
N ASN A 140 -10.49 23.90 -5.55
CA ASN A 140 -9.16 23.40 -5.84
C ASN A 140 -8.52 22.80 -4.58
N GLY A 141 -8.47 21.48 -4.49
CA GLY A 141 -7.91 20.78 -3.32
C GLY A 141 -6.39 20.96 -3.11
N PHE A 142 -5.65 21.58 -4.04
CA PHE A 142 -4.28 22.04 -3.78
C PHE A 142 -4.21 23.23 -2.83
N LYS A 143 -5.30 23.99 -2.75
CA LYS A 143 -5.39 25.26 -2.05
C LYS A 143 -6.10 25.05 -0.72
N VAL A 144 -5.37 25.25 0.37
CA VAL A 144 -5.82 24.94 1.73
C VAL A 144 -5.82 26.19 2.59
N ILE A 145 -6.65 26.17 3.63
CA ILE A 145 -6.64 27.19 4.68
C ILE A 145 -5.28 27.15 5.38
N ASP A 146 -4.65 28.31 5.52
CA ASP A 146 -3.26 28.50 5.93
C ASP A 146 -3.17 29.74 6.85
N VAL A 147 -2.40 29.65 7.94
CA VAL A 147 -2.04 30.83 8.75
C VAL A 147 -0.86 31.53 8.09
N SER A 148 -1.04 32.78 7.67
CA SER A 148 -0.07 33.50 6.86
C SER A 148 1.32 33.57 7.51
N GLY A 149 2.33 33.15 6.75
CA GLY A 149 3.73 33.05 7.20
C GLY A 149 3.99 32.00 8.30
N GLY A 150 3.00 31.17 8.64
CA GLY A 150 3.06 30.25 9.78
C GLY A 150 3.12 30.97 11.14
N SER A 151 2.62 32.21 11.21
CA SER A 151 2.70 33.05 12.41
C SER A 151 2.02 32.41 13.63
N ALA A 152 2.62 32.57 14.80
CA ALA A 152 2.03 32.22 16.09
C ALA A 152 1.35 33.41 16.79
N GLN A 153 1.27 34.58 16.16
CA GLN A 153 0.64 35.78 16.73
C GLN A 153 -0.87 35.80 16.49
N SER A 154 -1.62 36.42 17.40
CA SER A 154 -3.00 36.81 17.16
C SER A 154 -3.05 37.87 16.05
N GLU A 155 -4.22 38.04 15.43
CA GLU A 155 -4.44 38.92 14.27
C GLU A 155 -3.73 38.48 12.98
N ALA A 156 -2.94 37.39 13.03
CA ALA A 156 -2.32 36.82 11.84
C ALA A 156 -3.36 36.27 10.87
N ASN A 157 -3.21 36.64 9.61
CA ASN A 157 -4.22 36.43 8.58
C ASN A 157 -4.49 34.95 8.28
N ILE A 158 -5.75 34.57 8.11
CA ILE A 158 -6.11 33.29 7.51
C ILE A 158 -6.21 33.50 6.00
N GLN A 159 -5.44 32.72 5.26
CA GLN A 159 -5.30 32.84 3.81
C GLN A 159 -5.50 31.49 3.14
N LEU A 160 -5.62 31.53 1.82
CA LEU A 160 -5.58 30.36 0.96
C LEU A 160 -4.15 30.21 0.40
N TYR A 161 -3.55 29.03 0.54
CA TYR A 161 -2.18 28.77 0.09
C TYR A 161 -2.02 27.34 -0.46
N ASP A 162 -0.98 27.10 -1.27
CA ASP A 162 -0.60 25.74 -1.68
C ASP A 162 -0.31 24.83 -0.48
N ALA A 163 -0.85 23.63 -0.51
CA ALA A 163 -0.59 22.61 0.49
C ALA A 163 0.92 22.30 0.60
N ASN A 164 1.48 22.58 1.77
CA ASN A 164 2.89 22.44 2.12
C ASN A 164 3.11 21.51 3.34
N GLY A 165 2.04 21.04 3.97
CA GLY A 165 2.08 20.04 5.04
C GLY A 165 2.59 20.55 6.40
N THR A 166 2.87 21.84 6.53
CA THR A 166 3.26 22.46 7.82
C THR A 166 2.11 22.47 8.82
N ASN A 167 2.39 22.81 10.08
CA ASN A 167 1.34 22.95 11.10
C ASN A 167 0.52 24.24 10.95
N ALA A 168 0.93 25.17 10.09
CA ALA A 168 0.14 26.35 9.71
C ALA A 168 -1.14 25.99 8.94
N GLN A 169 -1.18 24.80 8.32
CA GLN A 169 -2.27 24.31 7.48
C GLN A 169 -3.08 23.18 8.13
N LYS A 170 -2.87 22.94 9.43
CA LYS A 170 -3.52 21.89 10.21
C LYS A 170 -4.34 22.54 11.30
N PHE A 171 -5.59 22.12 11.43
CA PHE A 171 -6.52 22.68 12.41
C PHE A 171 -7.18 21.55 13.19
N ASP A 172 -7.10 21.59 14.52
CA ASP A 172 -7.94 20.76 15.39
C ASP A 172 -9.37 21.29 15.33
N VAL A 173 -10.23 20.55 14.65
CA VAL A 173 -11.68 20.78 14.61
C VAL A 173 -12.29 20.02 15.79
N LYS A 174 -12.97 20.75 16.68
CA LYS A 174 -13.50 20.23 17.95
C LYS A 174 -14.95 20.64 18.12
N TRP A 175 -15.84 19.67 18.28
CA TRP A 175 -17.22 19.90 18.68
C TRP A 175 -17.30 20.23 20.16
N VAL A 176 -18.00 21.31 20.48
CA VAL A 176 -18.36 21.74 21.83
C VAL A 176 -19.88 21.65 21.92
N ALA A 177 -20.38 20.67 22.67
CA ALA A 177 -21.78 20.62 23.04
C ALA A 177 -22.10 21.75 24.02
N SER A 178 -23.30 22.31 23.92
CA SER A 178 -23.91 23.17 24.93
C SER A 178 -25.23 22.55 25.40
N ASP A 179 -25.76 23.06 26.50
CA ASP A 179 -27.10 22.71 27.00
C ASP A 179 -28.16 23.75 26.55
N ASP A 180 -27.78 24.70 25.70
CA ASP A 180 -28.67 25.71 25.09
C ASP A 180 -29.63 25.10 24.05
N GLU A 181 -30.76 25.77 23.80
CA GLU A 181 -31.72 25.41 22.72
C GLU A 181 -31.09 25.30 21.32
N ASP A 182 -29.96 25.99 21.11
CA ASP A 182 -29.15 25.96 19.89
C ASP A 182 -28.39 24.63 19.67
N GLY A 183 -28.16 23.80 20.69
CA GLY A 183 -27.36 22.57 20.59
C GLY A 183 -25.86 22.79 20.86
N GLY A 184 -25.04 22.99 19.83
CA GLY A 184 -23.57 23.10 20.01
C GLY A 184 -22.87 23.99 18.98
N TYR A 185 -21.55 23.88 18.90
CA TYR A 185 -20.70 24.59 17.92
C TYR A 185 -19.34 23.91 17.77
N TYR A 186 -18.60 24.30 16.73
CA TYR A 186 -17.20 23.94 16.50
C TYR A 186 -16.24 25.06 16.89
N LEU A 187 -15.13 24.68 17.51
CA LEU A 187 -13.89 25.46 17.51
C LEU A 187 -12.95 24.89 16.44
N ILE A 188 -12.30 25.78 15.69
CA ILE A 188 -11.31 25.43 14.66
C ILE A 188 -9.97 26.02 15.11
N VAL A 189 -9.08 25.18 15.63
CA VAL A 189 -7.86 25.61 16.34
C VAL A 189 -6.60 25.29 15.54
N ASN A 190 -5.81 26.27 15.15
CA ASN A 190 -4.60 26.01 14.36
C ASN A 190 -3.53 25.25 15.16
N LYS A 191 -2.90 24.25 14.53
CA LYS A 191 -1.93 23.35 15.17
C LYS A 191 -0.54 23.95 15.33
N GLY A 192 -0.21 25.01 14.60
CA GLY A 192 1.05 25.74 14.70
C GLY A 192 1.05 26.77 15.84
N SER A 193 -0.05 27.50 15.99
CA SER A 193 -0.17 28.59 16.97
C SER A 193 -0.95 28.24 18.25
N GLY A 194 -1.83 27.24 18.19
CA GLY A 194 -2.81 26.97 19.25
C GLY A 194 -4.00 27.95 19.30
N LYS A 195 -4.08 28.89 18.36
CA LYS A 195 -5.11 29.95 18.29
C LYS A 195 -6.31 29.53 17.45
N VAL A 196 -7.47 30.15 17.68
CA VAL A 196 -8.72 29.78 16.99
C VAL A 196 -8.99 30.68 15.78
N VAL A 197 -9.69 30.13 14.78
CA VAL A 197 -10.19 30.90 13.63
C VAL A 197 -11.30 31.84 14.11
N ASP A 198 -11.12 33.14 13.85
CA ASP A 198 -11.86 34.25 14.46
C ASP A 198 -12.25 35.29 13.39
N ILE A 199 -13.46 35.85 13.51
CA ILE A 199 -13.96 36.92 12.62
C ILE A 199 -13.39 38.25 13.08
N CYS A 200 -12.65 38.94 12.21
CA CYS A 200 -11.94 40.18 12.53
C CYS A 200 -12.82 41.23 13.23
N GLY A 201 -12.40 41.62 14.44
CA GLY A 201 -13.12 42.58 15.32
C GLY A 201 -14.52 42.12 15.76
N GLY A 202 -14.89 40.87 15.48
CA GLY A 202 -16.26 40.38 15.59
C GLY A 202 -17.25 41.16 14.71
N ALA A 203 -16.83 41.69 13.55
CA ALA A 203 -17.72 42.43 12.65
C ALA A 203 -18.70 41.52 11.89
N ASP A 204 -19.67 42.12 11.20
CA ASP A 204 -20.80 41.44 10.53
C ASP A 204 -20.99 41.81 9.06
N ALA A 205 -20.14 42.68 8.49
CA ALA A 205 -20.19 43.07 7.09
C ALA A 205 -19.67 41.96 6.16
N ASP A 206 -20.21 41.89 4.94
CA ASP A 206 -19.65 41.03 3.89
C ASP A 206 -18.26 41.51 3.48
N GLY A 207 -17.32 40.57 3.39
CA GLY A 207 -15.91 40.83 3.19
C GLY A 207 -15.10 41.10 4.46
N THR A 208 -15.71 40.95 5.66
CA THR A 208 -14.98 41.01 6.94
C THR A 208 -13.87 39.95 6.96
N ASN A 209 -12.67 40.33 7.38
CA ASN A 209 -11.52 39.44 7.35
C ASN A 209 -11.65 38.25 8.33
N ILE A 210 -11.07 37.10 7.99
CA ILE A 210 -10.85 35.99 8.92
C ILE A 210 -9.37 35.94 9.31
N TRP A 211 -9.09 35.86 10.60
CA TRP A 211 -7.74 35.76 11.16
C TRP A 211 -7.69 34.67 12.24
N GLN A 212 -6.53 34.44 12.86
CA GLN A 212 -6.48 33.69 14.12
C GLN A 212 -6.41 34.63 15.33
N TYR A 213 -7.06 34.26 16.43
CA TYR A 213 -7.00 35.01 17.69
C TYR A 213 -6.96 34.07 18.91
N ASP A 214 -6.59 34.60 20.07
CA ASP A 214 -6.68 33.86 21.33
C ASP A 214 -8.14 33.52 21.67
N GLU A 215 -8.38 32.33 22.24
CA GLU A 215 -9.73 31.90 22.58
C GLU A 215 -10.35 32.85 23.63
N ASN A 216 -11.43 33.52 23.24
CA ASN A 216 -12.11 34.57 24.00
C ASN A 216 -13.59 34.23 24.31
N GLY A 217 -14.08 33.10 23.81
CA GLY A 217 -15.42 32.58 24.09
C GLY A 217 -16.57 33.32 23.40
N THR A 218 -16.30 34.31 22.55
CA THR A 218 -17.32 35.03 21.78
C THR A 218 -17.82 34.22 20.58
N ASP A 219 -19.01 34.51 20.08
CA ASP A 219 -19.58 33.81 18.92
C ASP A 219 -18.85 34.12 17.59
N ALA A 220 -17.90 35.06 17.60
CA ALA A 220 -16.99 35.32 16.48
C ALA A 220 -15.95 34.21 16.26
N GLN A 221 -15.82 33.27 17.21
CA GLN A 221 -14.90 32.13 17.17
C GLN A 221 -15.61 30.78 17.02
N LYS A 222 -16.95 30.79 16.98
CA LYS A 222 -17.80 29.60 17.04
C LYS A 222 -18.41 29.34 15.68
N TRP A 223 -18.20 28.13 15.19
CA TRP A 223 -18.55 27.75 13.82
C TRP A 223 -19.58 26.63 13.80
N GLU A 224 -20.45 26.63 12.81
CA GLU A 224 -21.27 25.50 12.41
C GLU A 224 -20.68 24.95 11.12
N ILE A 225 -20.61 23.63 10.97
CA ILE A 225 -20.10 22.99 9.76
C ILE A 225 -21.26 22.22 9.13
N LEU A 226 -21.70 22.59 7.93
CA LEU A 226 -22.88 22.00 7.28
C LEU A 226 -22.52 21.29 5.97
N PRO A 227 -22.95 20.03 5.75
CA PRO A 227 -22.79 19.36 4.47
C PRO A 227 -23.44 20.16 3.32
N ALA A 228 -22.70 20.37 2.23
CA ALA A 228 -23.17 21.10 1.05
C ALA A 228 -23.99 20.24 0.07
N GLY A 229 -24.16 18.94 0.35
CA GLY A 229 -24.90 17.98 -0.47
C GLY A 229 -24.06 17.24 -1.53
N ASP A 230 -22.86 17.72 -1.80
CA ASP A 230 -21.91 17.21 -2.81
C ASP A 230 -20.64 16.58 -2.18
N GLY A 231 -20.67 16.31 -0.88
CA GLY A 231 -19.53 15.82 -0.09
C GLY A 231 -18.64 16.92 0.50
N ALA A 232 -18.80 18.17 0.06
CA ALA A 232 -18.16 19.33 0.69
C ALA A 232 -18.96 19.84 1.90
N TYR A 233 -18.40 20.83 2.60
CA TYR A 233 -19.03 21.49 3.74
C TYR A 233 -18.95 23.01 3.61
N TYR A 234 -20.00 23.71 4.04
CA TYR A 234 -19.94 25.13 4.39
C TYR A 234 -19.46 25.27 5.84
N ILE A 235 -18.78 26.39 6.15
CA ILE A 235 -18.36 26.75 7.51
C ILE A 235 -19.05 28.07 7.87
N LEU A 236 -20.11 28.01 8.68
CA LEU A 236 -20.97 29.14 9.04
C LEU A 236 -20.53 29.73 10.39
N ALA A 237 -20.53 31.05 10.52
CA ALA A 237 -20.31 31.74 11.78
C ALA A 237 -21.58 31.68 12.65
N LYS A 238 -21.50 31.13 13.88
CA LYS A 238 -22.64 31.12 14.82
C LYS A 238 -23.16 32.54 15.11
N LYS A 239 -22.27 33.54 15.09
CA LYS A 239 -22.60 34.97 15.29
C LYS A 239 -23.72 35.48 14.37
N ASN A 240 -23.73 35.11 13.08
CA ASN A 240 -24.57 35.77 12.07
C ASN A 240 -24.97 34.90 10.85
N GLY A 241 -24.63 33.61 10.83
CA GLY A 241 -24.99 32.68 9.75
C GLY A 241 -24.26 32.89 8.42
N LYS A 242 -23.31 33.83 8.33
CA LYS A 242 -22.46 34.02 7.15
C LYS A 242 -21.40 32.92 7.07
N VAL A 243 -20.90 32.64 5.87
CA VAL A 243 -19.93 31.57 5.63
C VAL A 243 -18.50 32.10 5.45
N ILE A 244 -17.53 31.25 5.76
CA ILE A 244 -16.16 31.39 5.28
C ILE A 244 -16.17 31.27 3.74
N ASP A 245 -15.50 32.20 3.07
CA ASP A 245 -15.50 32.38 1.62
C ASP A 245 -14.06 32.67 1.13
N VAL A 246 -13.67 32.12 -0.02
CA VAL A 246 -12.40 32.44 -0.68
C VAL A 246 -12.57 33.74 -1.47
N GLN A 247 -11.82 34.78 -1.09
CA GLN A 247 -11.96 36.11 -1.68
C GLN A 247 -11.89 36.11 -3.22
N TYR A 248 -12.97 36.62 -3.83
CA TYR A 248 -13.21 36.67 -5.27
C TYR A 248 -13.03 35.32 -6.00
N ALA A 249 -13.21 34.19 -5.30
CA ALA A 249 -12.99 32.84 -5.81
C ALA A 249 -11.55 32.60 -6.35
N SER A 250 -10.58 33.39 -5.88
CA SER A 250 -9.22 33.47 -6.44
C SER A 250 -8.30 32.36 -5.93
N MET A 251 -7.78 31.52 -6.82
CA MET A 251 -6.88 30.41 -6.49
C MET A 251 -5.39 30.82 -6.41
N GLN A 252 -5.09 32.08 -6.09
CA GLN A 252 -3.70 32.54 -5.88
C GLN A 252 -3.21 32.24 -4.46
N ASN A 253 -1.89 32.13 -4.30
CA ASN A 253 -1.28 31.99 -2.97
C ASN A 253 -1.34 33.32 -2.22
N GLY A 254 -1.87 33.27 -0.99
CA GLY A 254 -2.17 34.47 -0.22
C GLY A 254 -3.49 35.14 -0.60
N THR A 255 -4.37 34.51 -1.40
CA THR A 255 -5.76 34.97 -1.49
C THR A 255 -6.37 34.99 -0.09
N ASN A 256 -7.10 36.05 0.23
CA ASN A 256 -7.68 36.23 1.54
C ASN A 256 -8.83 35.24 1.81
N ILE A 257 -8.98 34.82 3.07
CA ILE A 257 -10.20 34.16 3.55
C ILE A 257 -11.02 35.20 4.31
N TRP A 258 -12.29 35.35 3.94
CA TRP A 258 -13.19 36.37 4.51
C TRP A 258 -14.57 35.78 4.84
N LEU A 259 -15.37 36.53 5.58
CA LEU A 259 -16.76 36.21 5.90
C LEU A 259 -17.69 36.81 4.84
N TYR A 260 -18.61 36.02 4.28
CA TYR A 260 -19.52 36.48 3.22
C TYR A 260 -20.91 35.83 3.32
N SER A 261 -21.94 36.51 2.80
CA SER A 261 -23.29 35.97 2.66
C SER A 261 -23.29 34.71 1.79
N GLN A 262 -24.03 33.67 2.18
CA GLN A 262 -24.03 32.42 1.43
C GLN A 262 -24.58 32.62 0.01
N ASN A 263 -23.75 32.35 -1.00
CA ASN A 263 -24.02 32.49 -2.43
C ASN A 263 -24.01 31.14 -3.17
N GLY A 264 -23.67 30.04 -2.49
CA GLY A 264 -23.72 28.67 -3.00
C GLY A 264 -22.59 28.29 -3.97
N THR A 265 -21.67 29.22 -4.27
CA THR A 265 -20.51 28.93 -5.12
C THR A 265 -19.52 28.02 -4.41
N ASN A 266 -18.67 27.34 -5.19
CA ASN A 266 -17.64 26.46 -4.63
C ASN A 266 -16.56 27.23 -3.83
N ALA A 267 -16.51 28.57 -3.91
CA ALA A 267 -15.63 29.42 -3.08
C ALA A 267 -15.99 29.37 -1.58
N GLN A 268 -17.21 28.95 -1.25
CA GLN A 268 -17.73 28.84 0.13
C GLN A 268 -17.74 27.41 0.65
N LYS A 269 -17.28 26.45 -0.17
CA LYS A 269 -17.29 25.02 0.11
C LYS A 269 -15.87 24.54 0.40
N PHE A 270 -15.73 23.72 1.42
CA PHE A 270 -14.45 23.18 1.86
C PHE A 270 -14.53 21.66 2.10
N ASN A 271 -13.47 20.96 1.73
CA ASN A 271 -13.30 19.54 1.98
C ASN A 271 -12.50 19.39 3.28
N PHE A 272 -13.11 18.80 4.31
CA PHE A 272 -12.46 18.51 5.59
C PHE A 272 -11.61 17.24 5.48
N LEU A 273 -10.38 17.39 4.98
CA LEU A 273 -9.43 16.29 4.88
C LEU A 273 -8.88 15.97 6.26
N LYS A 274 -9.38 14.91 6.90
CA LYS A 274 -8.85 14.50 8.21
C LYS A 274 -7.35 14.23 8.05
N SER A 275 -6.54 14.96 8.81
CA SER A 275 -5.10 14.75 8.91
C SER A 275 -4.86 13.51 9.77
N GLY A 276 -5.34 12.37 9.27
CA GLY A 276 -5.30 11.09 9.93
C GLY A 276 -3.86 10.74 10.30
N GLU A 277 -3.71 10.12 11.46
CA GLU A 277 -2.43 9.60 11.93
C GLU A 277 -1.81 8.74 10.82
N ASN A 278 -0.51 8.94 10.59
CA ASN A 278 0.22 8.16 9.59
C ASN A 278 0.11 6.67 9.96
N VAL A 279 -0.48 5.86 9.08
CA VAL A 279 -0.63 4.42 9.30
C VAL A 279 0.77 3.80 9.29
N SER A 280 1.24 3.39 10.47
CA SER A 280 2.46 2.60 10.55
C SER A 280 2.14 1.14 10.27
N ILE A 281 2.26 0.73 9.00
CA ILE A 281 2.38 -0.69 8.65
C ILE A 281 3.84 -1.15 8.74
N GLU A 282 4.03 -2.45 8.95
CA GLU A 282 5.33 -3.13 8.87
C GLU A 282 5.81 -3.25 7.41
N ASP A 283 7.11 -3.46 7.21
CA ASP A 283 7.66 -3.79 5.89
C ASP A 283 7.17 -5.18 5.45
N GLY A 284 6.64 -5.30 4.24
CA GLY A 284 6.12 -6.57 3.75
C GLY A 284 5.53 -6.50 2.35
N VAL A 285 4.99 -7.65 1.90
CA VAL A 285 4.27 -7.74 0.62
C VAL A 285 2.77 -7.57 0.86
N TYR A 286 2.13 -6.75 0.04
CA TYR A 286 0.71 -6.41 0.12
C TYR A 286 0.06 -6.50 -1.26
N THR A 287 -1.19 -6.96 -1.28
CA THR A 287 -2.13 -6.66 -2.37
C THR A 287 -3.00 -5.50 -1.90
N ILE A 288 -3.12 -4.49 -2.75
CA ILE A 288 -3.78 -3.23 -2.41
C ILE A 288 -5.13 -3.22 -3.16
N VAL A 289 -6.22 -3.22 -2.41
CA VAL A 289 -7.57 -3.46 -2.93
C VAL A 289 -8.37 -2.17 -2.89
N SER A 290 -9.17 -1.91 -3.93
CA SER A 290 -10.08 -0.76 -3.97
C SER A 290 -11.15 -0.87 -2.88
N LYS A 291 -11.67 0.28 -2.45
CA LYS A 291 -12.87 0.37 -1.62
C LYS A 291 -14.16 0.29 -2.46
N LEU A 292 -14.08 0.62 -3.76
CA LEU A 292 -15.22 0.57 -4.69
C LEU A 292 -15.72 -0.86 -4.96
N ASP A 293 -14.79 -1.82 -5.02
CA ASP A 293 -15.04 -3.24 -5.30
C ASP A 293 -13.90 -4.06 -4.67
N ASP A 294 -14.21 -5.08 -3.89
CA ASP A 294 -13.24 -5.85 -3.11
C ASP A 294 -12.55 -6.99 -3.87
N GLN A 295 -13.00 -7.26 -5.11
CA GLN A 295 -12.31 -8.09 -6.11
C GLN A 295 -11.31 -7.27 -6.95
N LYS A 296 -11.45 -5.94 -6.98
CA LYS A 296 -10.60 -5.07 -7.81
C LYS A 296 -9.37 -4.56 -7.05
N VAL A 297 -8.20 -4.78 -7.65
CA VAL A 297 -6.89 -4.52 -7.05
C VAL A 297 -6.02 -3.66 -7.95
N LEU A 298 -5.02 -3.02 -7.33
CA LEU A 298 -3.97 -2.32 -8.05
C LEU A 298 -3.07 -3.31 -8.81
N ASP A 299 -2.81 -3.02 -10.07
CA ASP A 299 -2.21 -3.92 -11.05
C ASP A 299 -1.21 -3.14 -11.95
N ILE A 300 -0.06 -3.74 -12.24
CA ILE A 300 0.86 -3.23 -13.27
C ILE A 300 0.43 -3.77 -14.63
N SER A 301 -0.02 -2.85 -15.49
CA SER A 301 -0.70 -3.19 -16.74
C SER A 301 0.06 -4.19 -17.61
N GLY A 302 -0.63 -5.27 -17.97
CA GLY A 302 -0.09 -6.38 -18.76
C GLY A 302 1.01 -7.20 -18.07
N GLY A 303 1.17 -7.09 -16.75
CA GLY A 303 2.28 -7.73 -16.01
C GLY A 303 3.66 -7.21 -16.44
N SER A 304 3.72 -5.96 -16.90
CA SER A 304 4.91 -5.42 -17.55
C SER A 304 6.15 -5.36 -16.64
N MET A 305 7.31 -5.66 -17.22
CA MET A 305 8.63 -5.46 -16.62
C MET A 305 9.28 -4.12 -17.06
N GLY A 306 8.58 -3.33 -17.89
CA GLY A 306 9.10 -2.09 -18.46
C GLY A 306 8.87 -0.87 -17.57
N SER A 307 9.90 -0.02 -17.45
CA SER A 307 9.79 1.26 -16.75
C SER A 307 8.87 2.22 -17.49
N GLY A 308 7.95 2.85 -16.77
CA GLY A 308 6.88 3.69 -17.30
C GLY A 308 5.56 2.95 -17.55
N ALA A 309 5.47 1.63 -17.32
CA ALA A 309 4.23 0.88 -17.50
C ALA A 309 3.13 1.31 -16.51
N ASN A 310 1.89 1.28 -16.98
CA ASN A 310 0.75 1.91 -16.31
C ASN A 310 0.35 1.22 -15.00
N LEU A 311 -0.08 2.01 -14.01
CA LEU A 311 -0.82 1.50 -12.86
C LEU A 311 -2.31 1.52 -13.19
N GLN A 312 -2.98 0.38 -13.06
CA GLN A 312 -4.39 0.22 -13.38
C GLN A 312 -5.13 -0.49 -12.25
N LEU A 313 -6.46 -0.45 -12.32
CA LEU A 313 -7.36 -1.31 -11.57
C LEU A 313 -7.63 -2.56 -12.39
N TYR A 314 -7.62 -3.74 -11.76
CA TYR A 314 -7.88 -5.01 -12.44
C TYR A 314 -8.48 -6.04 -11.49
N GLU A 315 -9.18 -7.04 -12.03
CA GLU A 315 -9.64 -8.24 -11.32
C GLU A 315 -8.48 -8.95 -10.59
N ASN A 316 -8.69 -9.31 -9.32
CA ASN A 316 -7.69 -10.05 -8.55
C ASN A 316 -7.41 -11.43 -9.19
N ASN A 317 -6.23 -11.55 -9.78
CA ASN A 317 -5.75 -12.74 -10.49
C ASN A 317 -4.53 -13.40 -9.82
N GLY A 318 -4.16 -12.93 -8.63
CA GLY A 318 -3.10 -13.53 -7.81
C GLY A 318 -1.68 -13.39 -8.37
N THR A 319 -1.46 -12.70 -9.50
CA THR A 319 -0.12 -12.55 -10.11
C THR A 319 0.79 -11.62 -9.31
N ASN A 320 2.09 -11.63 -9.61
CA ASN A 320 3.05 -10.70 -8.99
C ASN A 320 2.89 -9.25 -9.47
N ALA A 321 2.12 -9.00 -10.53
CA ALA A 321 1.75 -7.67 -11.00
C ALA A 321 0.82 -6.93 -10.01
N GLN A 322 0.12 -7.68 -9.16
CA GLN A 322 -0.87 -7.22 -8.18
C GLN A 322 -0.37 -7.30 -6.73
N LYS A 323 0.95 -7.48 -6.56
CA LYS A 323 1.64 -7.62 -5.28
C LYS A 323 2.73 -6.57 -5.21
N PHE A 324 2.76 -5.84 -4.10
CA PHE A 324 3.70 -4.74 -3.88
C PHE A 324 4.44 -4.93 -2.58
N ILE A 325 5.78 -4.87 -2.62
CA ILE A 325 6.60 -4.71 -1.44
C ILE A 325 6.45 -3.26 -0.99
N ILE A 326 5.86 -3.06 0.19
CA ILE A 326 5.75 -1.75 0.82
C ILE A 326 6.84 -1.67 1.89
N THR A 327 7.67 -0.63 1.79
CA THR A 327 8.84 -0.43 2.67
C THR A 327 8.77 0.93 3.34
N LYS A 328 8.84 0.97 4.67
CA LYS A 328 8.87 2.19 5.47
C LYS A 328 10.18 2.93 5.29
N THR A 329 10.10 4.25 5.17
CA THR A 329 11.16 5.04 4.55
C THR A 329 11.13 6.47 5.10
N GLY A 330 11.49 6.58 6.39
CA GLY A 330 11.12 7.73 7.24
C GLY A 330 9.61 7.70 7.53
N ASP A 331 8.96 8.87 7.49
CA ASP A 331 7.51 9.00 7.66
C ASP A 331 6.69 8.67 6.40
N THR A 332 7.36 8.23 5.32
CA THR A 332 6.76 7.84 4.05
C THR A 332 7.04 6.37 3.73
N TYR A 333 6.26 5.81 2.82
CA TYR A 333 6.46 4.48 2.28
C TYR A 333 6.88 4.54 0.81
N ARG A 334 7.69 3.56 0.41
CA ARG A 334 7.99 3.25 -1.00
C ARG A 334 7.23 1.99 -1.38
N ILE A 335 6.47 2.06 -2.47
CA ILE A 335 5.61 0.96 -2.96
C ILE A 335 6.27 0.38 -4.20
N THR A 336 6.67 -0.88 -4.14
CA THR A 336 7.56 -1.51 -5.12
C THR A 336 6.86 -2.73 -5.72
N SER A 337 6.65 -2.79 -7.03
CA SER A 337 6.05 -3.97 -7.66
C SER A 337 6.92 -5.21 -7.40
N LEU A 338 6.30 -6.29 -6.90
CA LEU A 338 6.96 -7.57 -6.69
C LEU A 338 7.38 -8.22 -8.02
N ASN A 339 6.67 -7.88 -9.12
CA ASN A 339 6.98 -8.37 -10.45
C ASN A 339 8.31 -7.82 -10.97
N SER A 340 8.46 -6.49 -10.98
CA SER A 340 9.54 -5.78 -11.69
C SER A 340 10.60 -5.14 -10.79
N GLY A 341 10.35 -5.07 -9.47
CA GLY A 341 11.16 -4.30 -8.53
C GLY A 341 11.12 -2.78 -8.75
N MET A 342 10.28 -2.28 -9.67
CA MET A 342 10.07 -0.87 -9.94
C MET A 342 9.04 -0.26 -8.99
N THR A 343 9.14 1.04 -8.75
CA THR A 343 8.37 1.75 -7.72
C THR A 343 7.22 2.54 -8.31
N LEU A 344 6.10 2.66 -7.57
CA LEU A 344 4.99 3.51 -7.98
C LEU A 344 5.42 4.98 -7.99
N ASP A 345 5.37 5.57 -9.18
CA ASP A 345 5.96 6.83 -9.60
C ASP A 345 4.85 7.74 -10.16
N ILE A 346 4.74 8.95 -9.61
CA ILE A 346 3.87 9.99 -10.16
C ILE A 346 4.55 10.56 -11.41
N ALA A 347 3.90 10.46 -12.56
CA ALA A 347 4.54 10.71 -13.86
C ALA A 347 5.20 12.10 -13.95
N GLY A 348 6.51 12.11 -14.22
CA GLY A 348 7.32 13.33 -14.30
C GLY A 348 7.48 14.09 -12.98
N GLY A 349 7.05 13.52 -11.84
CA GLY A 349 7.03 14.18 -10.54
C GLY A 349 6.00 15.31 -10.42
N SER A 350 5.06 15.42 -11.36
CA SER A 350 4.03 16.46 -11.37
C SER A 350 3.17 16.42 -10.10
N ILE A 351 2.72 17.60 -9.68
CA ILE A 351 1.80 17.79 -8.54
C ILE A 351 0.34 17.97 -8.98
N GLN A 352 0.04 18.00 -10.28
CA GLN A 352 -1.30 18.29 -10.80
C GLN A 352 -2.28 17.11 -10.63
N SER A 353 -3.57 17.40 -10.45
CA SER A 353 -4.63 16.39 -10.41
C SER A 353 -4.78 15.74 -11.80
N GLY A 354 -5.04 14.44 -11.83
CA GLY A 354 -5.06 13.66 -13.06
C GLY A 354 -3.67 13.28 -13.59
N THR A 355 -2.58 13.60 -12.85
CA THR A 355 -1.24 13.12 -13.22
C THR A 355 -1.20 11.61 -13.05
N ASN A 356 -0.87 10.90 -14.12
CA ASN A 356 -0.85 9.44 -14.13
C ASN A 356 0.14 8.82 -13.13
N VAL A 357 -0.21 7.67 -12.56
CA VAL A 357 0.71 6.84 -11.76
C VAL A 357 1.13 5.62 -12.57
N ARG A 358 2.40 5.25 -12.45
CA ARG A 358 3.04 4.19 -13.23
C ARG A 358 4.10 3.48 -12.38
N GLN A 359 4.64 2.35 -12.82
CA GLN A 359 5.92 1.88 -12.27
C GLN A 359 7.08 2.62 -12.94
N TYR A 360 8.15 2.91 -12.20
CA TYR A 360 9.39 3.46 -12.76
C TYR A 360 10.61 2.98 -11.97
N PHE A 361 11.81 3.02 -12.58
CA PHE A 361 13.07 2.77 -11.89
C PHE A 361 13.19 3.57 -10.59
N ASN A 362 13.68 2.96 -9.51
CA ASN A 362 13.86 3.64 -8.23
C ASN A 362 14.88 4.80 -8.37
N ASN A 363 14.37 6.03 -8.38
CA ASN A 363 15.14 7.27 -8.47
C ASN A 363 15.21 8.01 -7.11
N ASN A 364 14.57 7.46 -6.07
CA ASN A 364 14.49 7.98 -4.70
C ASN A 364 13.84 9.38 -4.56
N THR A 365 13.19 9.92 -5.61
CA THR A 365 12.50 11.21 -5.53
C THR A 365 11.21 11.14 -4.70
N ALA A 366 10.71 12.29 -4.26
CA ALA A 366 9.45 12.40 -3.52
C ALA A 366 8.21 11.92 -4.31
N ALA A 367 8.32 11.82 -5.64
CA ALA A 367 7.27 11.28 -6.53
C ALA A 367 7.11 9.75 -6.44
N GLN A 368 8.05 9.07 -5.77
CA GLN A 368 8.04 7.61 -5.52
C GLN A 368 7.76 7.27 -4.04
N ARG A 369 7.19 8.22 -3.31
CA ARG A 369 7.01 8.18 -1.85
C ARG A 369 5.56 8.52 -1.52
N TRP A 370 5.03 7.86 -0.50
CA TRP A 370 3.61 7.90 -0.20
C TRP A 370 3.38 7.95 1.32
N PHE A 371 2.59 8.91 1.80
CA PHE A 371 2.09 8.92 3.18
C PHE A 371 0.82 8.08 3.25
N LEU A 372 0.81 7.05 4.10
CA LEU A 372 -0.40 6.27 4.37
C LEU A 372 -1.20 6.96 5.46
N ARG A 373 -2.42 7.41 5.20
CA ARG A 373 -3.27 8.11 6.18
C ARG A 373 -4.51 7.30 6.52
N ASN A 374 -4.79 7.15 7.81
CA ASN A 374 -5.95 6.40 8.29
C ASN A 374 -7.26 7.15 7.94
N THR A 375 -8.23 6.44 7.39
CA THR A 375 -9.59 6.94 7.10
C THR A 375 -10.54 6.78 8.28
N GLY A 376 -10.26 5.84 9.19
CA GLY A 376 -11.14 5.43 10.29
C GLY A 376 -12.05 4.23 9.97
N ASP A 377 -12.19 3.82 8.70
CA ASP A 377 -13.08 2.72 8.26
C ASP A 377 -12.33 1.41 7.92
N GLY A 378 -11.04 1.35 8.24
CA GLY A 378 -10.15 0.23 7.92
C GLY A 378 -9.45 0.31 6.55
N THR A 379 -9.72 1.36 5.77
CA THR A 379 -8.93 1.70 4.58
C THR A 379 -7.82 2.73 4.90
N CYS A 380 -7.05 3.10 3.89
CA CYS A 380 -6.14 4.24 3.94
C CYS A 380 -6.16 5.06 2.64
N TYR A 381 -5.81 6.33 2.75
CA TYR A 381 -5.37 7.14 1.60
C TYR A 381 -3.86 6.95 1.37
N PHE A 382 -3.46 6.81 0.11
CA PHE A 382 -2.06 6.95 -0.32
C PHE A 382 -1.80 8.39 -0.76
N ALA A 383 -1.42 9.27 0.18
CA ALA A 383 -1.15 10.68 -0.15
C ALA A 383 0.26 10.85 -0.77
N ALA A 384 0.32 11.61 -1.86
CA ALA A 384 1.52 11.78 -2.68
C ALA A 384 2.68 12.45 -1.90
N GLY A 385 3.89 11.89 -1.95
CA GLY A 385 5.04 12.39 -1.19
C GLY A 385 5.61 13.72 -1.68
N ASN A 386 5.29 14.14 -2.90
CA ASN A 386 5.75 15.41 -3.50
C ASN A 386 4.86 16.62 -3.17
N ASN A 387 3.64 16.44 -2.66
CA ASN A 387 2.76 17.55 -2.24
C ASN A 387 1.89 17.28 -0.99
N GLY A 388 1.67 16.03 -0.60
CA GLY A 388 0.84 15.64 0.54
C GLY A 388 -0.66 15.97 0.41
N ALA A 389 -1.12 16.46 -0.74
CA ALA A 389 -2.47 16.98 -0.97
C ALA A 389 -3.27 16.14 -1.97
N ASN A 390 -2.61 15.64 -3.02
CA ASN A 390 -3.20 14.58 -3.82
C ASN A 390 -3.12 13.26 -3.08
N VAL A 391 -4.07 12.39 -3.41
CA VAL A 391 -4.06 10.97 -3.08
C VAL A 391 -4.12 10.14 -4.36
N LEU A 392 -3.70 8.89 -4.28
CA LEU A 392 -4.00 7.87 -5.28
C LEU A 392 -5.53 7.78 -5.45
N ASP A 393 -5.99 7.76 -6.70
CA ASP A 393 -7.40 7.91 -7.07
C ASP A 393 -7.71 7.03 -8.29
N VAL A 394 -8.82 6.30 -8.22
CA VAL A 394 -9.36 5.49 -9.34
C VAL A 394 -10.12 6.42 -10.28
N SER A 395 -9.59 6.59 -11.50
CA SER A 395 -10.13 7.51 -12.50
C SER A 395 -11.64 7.31 -12.72
N GLY A 396 -12.42 8.38 -12.52
CA GLY A 396 -13.87 8.38 -12.71
C GLY A 396 -14.67 7.56 -11.69
N ALA A 397 -14.03 6.99 -10.67
CA ALA A 397 -14.58 5.97 -9.78
C ALA A 397 -15.09 4.70 -10.52
N GLU A 398 -14.55 4.41 -11.70
CA GLU A 398 -14.92 3.23 -12.49
C GLU A 398 -14.29 1.95 -11.94
N THR A 399 -14.98 0.81 -12.08
CA THR A 399 -14.49 -0.51 -11.65
C THR A 399 -14.19 -1.45 -12.83
N ALA A 400 -13.96 -0.90 -14.02
CA ALA A 400 -13.61 -1.69 -15.20
C ALA A 400 -12.15 -2.19 -15.14
N ASP A 401 -11.88 -3.34 -15.77
CA ASP A 401 -10.52 -3.85 -15.92
C ASP A 401 -9.72 -2.93 -16.85
N GLY A 402 -8.61 -2.40 -16.34
CA GLY A 402 -7.81 -1.38 -17.02
C GLY A 402 -8.17 0.07 -16.67
N THR A 403 -9.15 0.33 -15.78
CA THR A 403 -9.41 1.71 -15.29
C THR A 403 -8.13 2.32 -14.71
N ASN A 404 -7.83 3.56 -15.08
CA ASN A 404 -6.55 4.19 -14.78
C ASN A 404 -6.42 4.62 -13.32
N LEU A 405 -5.22 4.47 -12.74
CA LEU A 405 -4.87 5.02 -11.43
C LEU A 405 -3.98 6.25 -11.59
N TRP A 406 -4.43 7.38 -11.04
CA TRP A 406 -3.72 8.65 -11.09
C TRP A 406 -3.63 9.27 -9.69
N VAL A 407 -2.95 10.42 -9.58
CA VAL A 407 -3.06 11.26 -8.38
C VAL A 407 -4.09 12.36 -8.59
N TYR A 408 -5.05 12.48 -7.67
CA TYR A 408 -6.11 13.48 -7.72
C TYR A 408 -6.25 14.19 -6.37
N ALA A 409 -6.81 15.41 -6.38
CA ALA A 409 -7.07 16.18 -5.17
C ALA A 409 -7.98 15.39 -4.21
N ALA A 410 -7.60 15.32 -2.93
CA ALA A 410 -8.38 14.55 -1.97
C ALA A 410 -9.82 15.11 -1.84
N ASN A 411 -10.80 14.22 -2.02
CA ASN A 411 -12.24 14.53 -2.03
C ASN A 411 -13.05 13.63 -1.08
N GLY A 412 -12.42 12.60 -0.48
CA GLY A 412 -13.05 11.73 0.51
C GLY A 412 -13.95 10.62 -0.04
N SER A 413 -14.05 10.49 -1.37
CA SER A 413 -14.77 9.41 -2.04
C SER A 413 -14.09 8.05 -1.85
N ASP A 414 -14.85 6.99 -2.12
CA ASP A 414 -14.35 5.60 -2.04
C ASP A 414 -13.37 5.27 -3.17
N ALA A 415 -13.31 6.06 -4.24
CA ALA A 415 -12.31 5.95 -5.31
C ALA A 415 -10.87 6.27 -4.85
N GLN A 416 -10.72 6.89 -3.66
CA GLN A 416 -9.44 7.28 -3.08
C GLN A 416 -9.01 6.39 -1.90
N LYS A 417 -9.86 5.42 -1.54
CA LYS A 417 -9.71 4.58 -0.33
C LYS A 417 -9.31 3.18 -0.72
N PHE A 418 -8.34 2.62 0.01
CA PHE A 418 -7.79 1.32 -0.32
C PHE A 418 -7.56 0.46 0.93
N TYR A 419 -7.85 -0.84 0.82
CA TYR A 419 -7.50 -1.83 1.84
C TYR A 419 -6.11 -2.42 1.58
N LEU A 420 -5.28 -2.43 2.62
CA LEU A 420 -3.96 -3.08 2.62
C LEU A 420 -4.08 -4.54 3.09
N LYS A 421 -4.20 -5.48 2.15
CA LYS A 421 -4.22 -6.93 2.45
C LYS A 421 -2.79 -7.48 2.42
N ALA A 422 -2.22 -7.80 3.58
CA ALA A 422 -0.87 -8.39 3.68
C ALA A 422 -0.83 -9.81 3.06
N VAL A 423 0.26 -10.12 2.35
CA VAL A 423 0.44 -11.35 1.57
C VAL A 423 1.65 -12.13 2.10
N ALA A 424 1.48 -13.43 2.32
CA ALA A 424 2.59 -14.33 2.63
C ALA A 424 3.45 -14.58 1.38
N TYR A 425 4.42 -13.70 1.13
CA TYR A 425 5.47 -13.95 0.14
C TYR A 425 6.42 -15.01 0.67
N ASN A 426 6.48 -16.15 -0.02
CA ASN A 426 7.36 -17.26 0.28
C ASN A 426 8.34 -17.41 -0.90
N PRO A 427 9.46 -16.63 -0.94
CA PRO A 427 10.45 -16.78 -2.00
C PRO A 427 11.14 -18.14 -1.92
N ILE A 428 11.72 -18.59 -3.03
CA ILE A 428 12.60 -19.76 -3.01
C ILE A 428 13.82 -19.47 -2.12
N THR A 429 14.09 -20.37 -1.18
CA THR A 429 15.15 -20.26 -0.16
C THR A 429 15.89 -21.58 0.00
N GLY A 430 17.15 -21.52 0.45
CA GLY A 430 18.05 -22.67 0.50
C GLY A 430 19.34 -22.46 -0.27
N GLU A 431 20.20 -23.47 -0.29
CA GLU A 431 21.50 -23.45 -0.96
C GLU A 431 21.39 -23.98 -2.39
N PHE A 432 21.80 -23.16 -3.36
CA PHE A 432 21.68 -23.46 -4.79
C PHE A 432 22.97 -23.22 -5.56
N ILE A 433 23.08 -23.92 -6.68
CA ILE A 433 23.97 -23.61 -7.80
C ILE A 433 23.13 -22.87 -8.85
N PHE A 434 23.59 -21.69 -9.26
CA PHE A 434 22.87 -20.81 -10.18
C PHE A 434 23.42 -21.01 -11.60
N LYS A 435 22.81 -21.90 -12.39
CA LYS A 435 23.18 -22.20 -13.79
C LYS A 435 22.63 -21.13 -14.72
N ASN A 436 23.45 -20.47 -15.54
CA ASN A 436 22.95 -19.41 -16.43
C ASN A 436 22.27 -19.99 -17.69
N ALA A 437 21.18 -19.39 -18.16
CA ALA A 437 20.39 -19.94 -19.27
C ALA A 437 21.05 -19.79 -20.66
N ASN A 438 22.06 -18.94 -20.85
CA ASN A 438 22.88 -18.95 -22.08
C ASN A 438 23.87 -20.12 -22.11
N ASN A 439 24.31 -20.62 -20.95
CA ASN A 439 25.24 -21.74 -20.84
C ASN A 439 25.05 -22.46 -19.49
N PRO A 440 24.20 -23.51 -19.42
CA PRO A 440 23.93 -24.22 -18.18
C PRO A 440 25.12 -24.98 -17.56
N SER A 441 26.24 -25.10 -18.29
CA SER A 441 27.52 -25.62 -17.78
C SER A 441 28.36 -24.56 -17.05
N ALA A 442 28.00 -23.27 -17.22
CA ALA A 442 28.55 -22.15 -16.49
C ALA A 442 27.57 -21.68 -15.40
N VAL A 443 28.13 -21.39 -14.23
CA VAL A 443 27.40 -21.05 -13.02
C VAL A 443 27.96 -19.77 -12.42
N LEU A 444 27.19 -19.11 -11.55
CA LEU A 444 27.75 -18.05 -10.71
C LEU A 444 28.95 -18.58 -9.91
N ASP A 445 30.06 -17.84 -9.92
CA ASP A 445 31.28 -18.09 -9.16
C ASP A 445 31.79 -16.76 -8.56
N ILE A 446 32.54 -16.84 -7.46
CA ILE A 446 33.26 -15.71 -6.88
C ILE A 446 34.71 -15.80 -7.33
N ALA A 447 35.13 -14.90 -8.23
CA ALA A 447 36.38 -14.97 -8.98
C ALA A 447 37.59 -15.51 -8.18
N GLY A 448 38.24 -16.55 -8.71
CA GLY A 448 39.34 -17.27 -8.06
C GLY A 448 38.97 -18.00 -6.76
N GLY A 449 37.68 -18.17 -6.49
CA GLY A 449 37.14 -18.61 -5.20
C GLY A 449 37.57 -17.72 -4.03
N SER A 450 37.61 -16.41 -4.22
CA SER A 450 38.16 -15.45 -3.25
C SER A 450 37.34 -15.35 -1.95
N ARG A 451 38.01 -15.06 -0.84
CA ARG A 451 37.38 -14.64 0.45
C ARG A 451 37.47 -13.13 0.69
N LYS A 452 38.04 -12.36 -0.23
CA LYS A 452 38.14 -10.89 -0.09
C LYS A 452 36.78 -10.24 -0.39
N MET A 453 36.44 -9.20 0.37
CA MET A 453 35.41 -8.24 -0.03
C MET A 453 35.79 -7.60 -1.38
N GLN A 454 34.78 -7.19 -2.15
CA GLN A 454 34.93 -6.66 -3.53
C GLN A 454 35.52 -7.66 -4.54
N ALA A 455 35.60 -8.95 -4.20
CA ALA A 455 35.87 -9.97 -5.21
C ALA A 455 34.66 -10.10 -6.15
N ASN A 456 34.97 -10.30 -7.43
CA ASN A 456 34.00 -10.24 -8.51
C ASN A 456 33.02 -11.43 -8.50
N LEU A 457 31.77 -11.20 -8.95
CA LEU A 457 30.84 -12.27 -9.32
C LEU A 457 30.96 -12.50 -10.84
N GLU A 458 31.22 -13.73 -11.26
CA GLU A 458 31.44 -14.09 -12.66
C GLU A 458 30.67 -15.38 -13.03
N LEU A 459 30.54 -15.66 -14.33
CA LEU A 459 30.25 -17.01 -14.81
C LEU A 459 31.54 -17.82 -14.90
N TYR A 460 31.53 -19.02 -14.33
CA TYR A 460 32.63 -19.98 -14.46
C TYR A 460 32.09 -21.41 -14.64
N SER A 461 32.85 -22.27 -15.31
CA SER A 461 32.54 -23.68 -15.50
C SER A 461 32.31 -24.39 -14.15
N PHE A 462 31.26 -25.20 -14.04
CA PHE A 462 30.94 -25.88 -12.78
C PHE A 462 32.10 -26.76 -12.27
N ASN A 463 32.50 -26.56 -11.00
CA ASN A 463 33.64 -27.19 -10.34
C ASN A 463 33.33 -27.71 -8.93
N ASP A 464 32.05 -27.69 -8.52
CA ASP A 464 31.50 -28.12 -7.22
C ASP A 464 32.06 -27.42 -5.95
N THR A 465 32.96 -26.44 -6.10
CA THR A 465 33.50 -25.73 -4.93
C THR A 465 32.46 -24.83 -4.27
N CYS A 466 32.63 -24.56 -2.97
CA CYS A 466 31.77 -23.63 -2.23
C CYS A 466 31.79 -22.18 -2.77
N ALA A 467 32.64 -21.85 -3.75
CA ALA A 467 32.60 -20.56 -4.44
C ALA A 467 31.39 -20.44 -5.39
N GLN A 468 30.86 -21.57 -5.84
CA GLN A 468 29.72 -21.66 -6.78
C GLN A 468 28.38 -22.00 -6.10
N LYS A 469 28.38 -22.04 -4.77
CA LYS A 469 27.22 -22.40 -3.94
C LYS A 469 26.78 -21.17 -3.17
N PHE A 470 25.49 -20.85 -3.24
CA PHE A 470 24.92 -19.63 -2.65
C PHE A 470 23.60 -19.96 -1.95
N THR A 471 23.47 -19.56 -0.68
CA THR A 471 22.17 -19.61 0.02
C THR A 471 21.35 -18.36 -0.26
N ILE A 472 20.11 -18.56 -0.73
CA ILE A 472 19.07 -17.53 -0.71
C ILE A 472 18.41 -17.53 0.67
N VAL A 473 18.41 -16.38 1.34
CA VAL A 473 17.87 -16.15 2.69
C VAL A 473 16.74 -15.14 2.59
N ASP A 474 15.51 -15.56 2.88
CA ASP A 474 14.38 -14.65 3.08
C ASP A 474 14.55 -13.79 4.34
N LEU A 475 14.04 -12.56 4.28
CA LEU A 475 14.03 -11.59 5.38
C LEU A 475 12.62 -11.37 5.94
N GLY A 476 11.59 -11.99 5.36
CA GLY A 476 10.19 -11.86 5.76
C GLY A 476 9.52 -10.55 5.34
N ASN A 477 10.25 -9.63 4.69
CA ASN A 477 9.79 -8.29 4.34
C ASN A 477 9.71 -8.03 2.82
N GLY A 478 9.59 -9.10 2.01
CA GLY A 478 9.53 -9.02 0.55
C GLY A 478 10.87 -9.10 -0.17
N PHE A 479 11.99 -9.06 0.55
CA PHE A 479 13.34 -9.15 -0.01
C PHE A 479 14.12 -10.36 0.51
N VAL A 480 15.02 -10.88 -0.34
CA VAL A 480 16.02 -11.89 0.04
C VAL A 480 17.43 -11.28 0.09
N LYS A 481 18.35 -11.96 0.78
CA LYS A 481 19.80 -11.86 0.56
C LYS A 481 20.29 -13.11 -0.16
N ILE A 482 21.33 -12.97 -0.97
CA ILE A 482 22.02 -14.10 -1.60
C ILE A 482 23.44 -14.14 -1.05
N ARG A 483 23.81 -15.23 -0.37
CA ARG A 483 25.05 -15.36 0.41
C ARG A 483 25.92 -16.47 -0.15
N ASN A 484 27.17 -16.19 -0.51
CA ASN A 484 28.13 -17.20 -0.94
C ASN A 484 28.53 -18.15 0.21
N GLU A 485 28.73 -19.44 -0.07
CA GLU A 485 29.13 -20.40 0.97
C GLU A 485 30.60 -20.33 1.37
N LYS A 486 31.52 -20.13 0.43
CA LYS A 486 32.95 -20.08 0.72
C LYS A 486 33.30 -18.88 1.59
N SER A 487 32.84 -17.69 1.24
CA SER A 487 33.19 -16.44 1.95
C SER A 487 32.21 -16.07 3.08
N ARG A 488 30.95 -16.54 3.01
CA ARG A 488 29.82 -16.07 3.84
C ARG A 488 29.45 -14.59 3.62
N HIS A 489 29.97 -13.96 2.57
CA HIS A 489 29.62 -12.62 2.11
C HIS A 489 28.34 -12.63 1.24
N MET A 490 27.73 -11.45 1.09
CA MET A 490 26.50 -11.24 0.31
C MET A 490 26.82 -10.77 -1.11
N LEU A 491 25.95 -11.12 -2.08
CA LEU A 491 25.92 -10.44 -3.38
C LEU A 491 25.51 -8.98 -3.18
N ASP A 492 26.33 -8.10 -3.74
CA ASP A 492 26.36 -6.66 -3.48
C ASP A 492 26.50 -5.91 -4.82
N ALA A 493 25.58 -5.00 -5.11
CA ALA A 493 25.72 -4.07 -6.22
C ALA A 493 26.81 -3.05 -5.89
N ALA A 494 27.92 -3.06 -6.64
CA ALA A 494 29.14 -2.38 -6.24
C ALA A 494 28.93 -0.88 -5.98
N GLY A 495 29.29 -0.43 -4.77
CA GLY A 495 29.11 0.96 -4.34
C GLY A 495 27.65 1.42 -4.21
N GLY A 496 26.68 0.50 -4.29
CA GLY A 496 25.26 0.83 -4.39
C GLY A 496 24.84 1.40 -5.75
N GLY A 497 25.60 1.15 -6.82
CA GLY A 497 25.31 1.65 -8.15
C GLY A 497 23.93 1.22 -8.68
N THR A 498 23.32 2.09 -9.49
CA THR A 498 21.97 1.90 -10.05
C THR A 498 21.92 1.99 -11.59
N ALA A 499 23.07 2.06 -12.26
CA ALA A 499 23.17 2.15 -13.70
C ALA A 499 23.35 0.76 -14.35
N ASN A 500 22.94 0.63 -15.61
CA ASN A 500 23.31 -0.51 -16.46
C ASN A 500 24.84 -0.65 -16.49
N GLY A 501 25.35 -1.87 -16.30
CA GLY A 501 26.78 -2.14 -16.17
C GLY A 501 27.35 -1.94 -14.75
N THR A 502 26.52 -1.64 -13.74
CA THR A 502 26.99 -1.66 -12.34
C THR A 502 27.48 -3.07 -12.00
N ASN A 503 28.71 -3.18 -11.53
CA ASN A 503 29.33 -4.46 -11.22
C ASN A 503 28.64 -5.18 -10.04
N VAL A 504 28.55 -6.51 -10.09
CA VAL A 504 28.12 -7.31 -8.93
C VAL A 504 29.33 -7.99 -8.29
N GLN A 505 29.46 -7.82 -6.99
CA GLN A 505 30.60 -8.28 -6.19
C GLN A 505 30.11 -9.04 -4.95
N GLN A 506 31.01 -9.66 -4.20
CA GLN A 506 30.73 -10.04 -2.81
C GLN A 506 31.17 -8.95 -1.82
N TYR A 507 30.37 -8.71 -0.78
CA TYR A 507 30.72 -7.78 0.29
C TYR A 507 30.20 -8.29 1.66
N CYS A 508 30.76 -7.78 2.76
CA CYS A 508 30.24 -8.13 4.09
C CYS A 508 28.78 -7.63 4.23
N ASP A 509 27.96 -8.31 5.04
CA ASP A 509 26.56 -7.88 5.24
C ASP A 509 26.53 -6.47 5.82
N ASN A 510 26.11 -5.50 5.01
CA ASN A 510 26.13 -4.06 5.34
C ASN A 510 24.72 -3.51 5.58
N GLY A 511 23.70 -4.37 5.53
CA GLY A 511 22.30 -3.98 5.73
C GLY A 511 21.66 -3.16 4.61
N THR A 512 22.41 -2.67 3.60
CA THR A 512 21.89 -1.75 2.57
C THR A 512 21.01 -2.43 1.51
N MET A 513 20.25 -1.62 0.75
CA MET A 513 19.46 -2.08 -0.40
C MET A 513 20.32 -2.67 -1.54
N ALA A 514 21.61 -2.33 -1.63
CA ALA A 514 22.53 -2.89 -2.63
C ALA A 514 22.70 -4.42 -2.51
N GLN A 515 22.39 -4.98 -1.32
CA GLN A 515 22.45 -6.40 -0.98
C GLN A 515 21.05 -7.03 -0.85
N ARG A 516 19.99 -6.35 -1.30
CA ARG A 516 18.61 -6.85 -1.28
C ARG A 516 18.16 -7.18 -2.69
N TRP A 517 17.51 -8.33 -2.80
CA TRP A 517 17.08 -8.89 -4.07
C TRP A 517 15.61 -9.30 -3.98
N ILE A 518 14.89 -9.15 -5.08
CA ILE A 518 13.56 -9.73 -5.30
C ILE A 518 13.75 -10.92 -6.23
N VAL A 519 13.11 -12.05 -5.90
CA VAL A 519 13.17 -13.24 -6.75
C VAL A 519 11.93 -13.27 -7.64
N HIS A 520 12.14 -13.12 -8.94
CA HIS A 520 11.12 -13.24 -9.98
C HIS A 520 11.27 -14.62 -10.65
N GLN A 521 10.24 -15.45 -10.60
CA GLN A 521 10.18 -16.69 -11.39
C GLN A 521 9.61 -16.36 -12.78
N ASN A 522 10.39 -16.62 -13.82
CA ASN A 522 9.98 -16.44 -15.21
C ASN A 522 9.00 -17.56 -15.62
N ALA A 523 8.19 -17.31 -16.66
CA ALA A 523 7.22 -18.29 -17.17
C ALA A 523 7.85 -19.59 -17.75
N ASP A 524 9.17 -19.61 -17.96
CA ASP A 524 9.96 -20.78 -18.37
C ASP A 524 10.55 -21.57 -17.18
N GLY A 525 10.15 -21.23 -15.95
CA GLY A 525 10.61 -21.88 -14.71
C GLY A 525 11.98 -21.42 -14.22
N SER A 526 12.74 -20.65 -15.01
CA SER A 526 13.98 -20.03 -14.56
C SER A 526 13.73 -18.81 -13.64
N PHE A 527 14.77 -18.32 -12.98
CA PHE A 527 14.68 -17.20 -12.06
C PHE A 527 15.49 -15.98 -12.53
N SER A 528 14.88 -14.81 -12.41
CA SER A 528 15.48 -13.49 -12.57
C SER A 528 15.62 -12.83 -11.21
N PHE A 529 16.78 -12.22 -10.92
CA PHE A 529 17.08 -11.64 -9.61
C PHE A 529 17.21 -10.12 -9.71
N ILE A 530 16.22 -9.40 -9.18
CA ILE A 530 16.10 -7.94 -9.30
C ILE A 530 16.71 -7.27 -8.06
N ASN A 531 17.62 -6.33 -8.23
CA ASN A 531 18.24 -5.58 -7.15
C ASN A 531 17.32 -4.47 -6.61
N ALA A 532 17.03 -4.48 -5.31
CA ALA A 532 16.04 -3.60 -4.69
C ALA A 532 16.49 -2.13 -4.50
N ASN A 533 17.75 -1.80 -4.87
CA ASN A 533 18.22 -0.41 -4.90
C ASN A 533 17.95 0.26 -6.26
N SER A 534 17.95 -0.52 -7.35
CA SER A 534 18.04 -0.03 -8.73
C SER A 534 16.90 -0.50 -9.65
N SER A 535 16.17 -1.55 -9.26
CA SER A 535 15.20 -2.25 -10.12
C SER A 535 15.85 -2.90 -11.38
N LEU A 536 17.17 -3.10 -11.38
CA LEU A 536 17.92 -3.80 -12.44
C LEU A 536 18.12 -5.29 -12.06
N VAL A 537 18.28 -6.17 -13.04
CA VAL A 537 18.50 -7.61 -12.83
C VAL A 537 19.96 -8.02 -12.93
N LEU A 538 20.32 -9.14 -12.29
CA LEU A 538 21.58 -9.86 -12.59
C LEU A 538 21.65 -10.22 -14.08
N ASP A 539 22.78 -9.91 -14.72
CA ASP A 539 22.99 -10.01 -16.16
C ASP A 539 24.40 -10.54 -16.45
N ALA A 540 24.52 -11.58 -17.27
CA ALA A 540 25.80 -12.04 -17.80
C ALA A 540 26.28 -11.08 -18.89
N ALA A 541 27.33 -10.32 -18.61
CA ALA A 541 27.66 -9.09 -19.33
C ALA A 541 27.82 -9.31 -20.85
N GLY A 542 27.00 -8.61 -21.64
CA GLY A 542 26.98 -8.72 -23.10
C GLY A 542 26.43 -10.05 -23.65
N GLY A 543 25.80 -10.88 -22.80
CA GLY A 543 25.33 -12.21 -23.15
C GLY A 543 26.42 -13.28 -23.28
N ASN A 544 27.66 -12.96 -22.89
CA ASN A 544 28.80 -13.87 -23.01
C ASN A 544 28.64 -15.15 -22.17
N THR A 545 29.31 -16.23 -22.59
CA THR A 545 29.16 -17.58 -22.01
C THR A 545 30.48 -18.21 -21.56
N GLY A 546 31.60 -17.50 -21.70
CA GLY A 546 32.93 -17.97 -21.33
C GLY A 546 33.23 -17.79 -19.83
N ASN A 547 34.20 -18.57 -19.34
CA ASN A 547 34.71 -18.43 -17.97
C ASN A 547 35.27 -17.02 -17.73
N GLY A 548 34.94 -16.41 -16.60
CA GLY A 548 35.29 -15.02 -16.29
C GLY A 548 34.36 -13.99 -16.95
N THR A 549 33.24 -14.40 -17.55
CA THR A 549 32.20 -13.43 -17.98
C THR A 549 31.66 -12.72 -16.76
N ASN A 550 31.73 -11.39 -16.75
CA ASN A 550 31.30 -10.59 -15.62
C ASN A 550 29.79 -10.70 -15.36
N ILE A 551 29.39 -10.67 -14.08
CA ILE A 551 27.99 -10.45 -13.71
C ILE A 551 27.79 -8.98 -13.32
N GLN A 552 26.88 -8.34 -14.03
CA GLN A 552 26.52 -6.93 -13.84
C GLN A 552 25.04 -6.80 -13.48
N LEU A 553 24.64 -5.58 -13.12
CA LEU A 553 23.25 -5.16 -13.16
C LEU A 553 22.90 -4.61 -14.55
N TYR A 554 21.78 -5.04 -15.11
CA TYR A 554 21.28 -4.51 -16.38
C TYR A 554 19.75 -4.39 -16.40
N SER A 555 19.24 -3.59 -17.33
CA SER A 555 17.81 -3.42 -17.56
C SER A 555 17.20 -4.74 -18.03
N PHE A 556 16.05 -5.13 -17.47
CA PHE A 556 15.38 -6.37 -17.86
C PHE A 556 15.04 -6.38 -19.35
N ASN A 557 15.54 -7.40 -20.06
CA ASN A 557 15.36 -7.59 -21.50
C ASN A 557 14.87 -9.01 -21.86
N ASN A 558 14.51 -9.83 -20.86
CA ASN A 558 14.06 -11.22 -20.99
C ASN A 558 15.04 -12.17 -21.70
N SER A 559 16.28 -11.76 -21.94
CA SER A 559 17.30 -12.64 -22.54
C SER A 559 17.78 -13.70 -21.56
N ASN A 560 18.26 -14.82 -22.09
CA ASN A 560 18.84 -15.91 -21.30
C ASN A 560 20.13 -15.52 -20.55
N ALA A 561 20.71 -14.34 -20.83
CA ALA A 561 21.80 -13.77 -20.04
C ALA A 561 21.36 -13.40 -18.61
N GLN A 562 20.08 -13.09 -18.40
CA GLN A 562 19.50 -12.59 -17.15
C GLN A 562 18.77 -13.67 -16.34
N LYS A 563 18.75 -14.91 -16.85
CA LYS A 563 17.97 -16.04 -16.35
C LYS A 563 18.87 -17.11 -15.75
N PHE A 564 18.47 -17.63 -14.59
CA PHE A 564 19.22 -18.64 -13.86
C PHE A 564 18.33 -19.82 -13.46
N VAL A 565 18.76 -21.05 -13.77
CA VAL A 565 18.14 -22.28 -13.29
C VAL A 565 18.83 -22.67 -11.98
N LEU A 566 18.04 -22.84 -10.92
CA LEU A 566 18.52 -23.16 -9.58
C LEU A 566 18.54 -24.67 -9.35
N ALA A 567 19.74 -25.24 -9.18
CA ALA A 567 19.90 -26.64 -8.80
C ALA A 567 20.25 -26.75 -7.31
N SER A 568 19.53 -27.59 -6.56
CA SER A 568 19.83 -27.82 -5.13
C SER A 568 21.16 -28.54 -4.96
N THR A 569 21.96 -28.12 -3.98
CA THR A 569 23.21 -28.81 -3.62
C THR A 569 22.97 -30.15 -2.91
N THR A 570 21.71 -30.48 -2.57
CA THR A 570 21.31 -31.76 -1.94
C THR A 570 20.79 -32.82 -2.91
N GLY A 571 20.84 -32.59 -4.24
CA GLY A 571 20.48 -33.59 -5.25
C GLY A 571 18.99 -33.71 -5.59
N THR A 572 18.18 -32.72 -5.23
CA THR A 572 16.79 -32.57 -5.72
C THR A 572 16.73 -31.41 -6.72
N ASP A 573 16.58 -31.69 -8.01
CA ASP A 573 16.33 -30.62 -9.00
C ASP A 573 14.97 -29.97 -8.71
N TYR A 574 14.95 -28.64 -8.66
CA TYR A 574 13.77 -27.83 -8.36
C TYR A 574 12.96 -27.46 -9.61
N ALA A 575 13.26 -28.07 -10.76
CA ALA A 575 12.73 -27.71 -12.08
C ALA A 575 11.25 -28.06 -12.32
N ASP A 576 10.65 -28.91 -11.48
CA ASP A 576 9.28 -29.43 -11.63
C ASP A 576 8.29 -28.90 -10.56
N ILE A 577 8.66 -27.89 -9.75
CA ILE A 577 7.71 -27.28 -8.82
C ILE A 577 6.91 -26.17 -9.51
N ASP A 578 5.71 -26.53 -9.93
CA ASP A 578 4.64 -25.59 -10.25
C ASP A 578 4.24 -24.81 -8.97
N TYR A 579 4.64 -23.54 -8.91
CA TYR A 579 4.35 -22.62 -7.81
C TYR A 579 3.00 -21.89 -7.96
N SER A 580 2.11 -22.32 -8.87
CA SER A 580 0.74 -21.79 -9.00
C SER A 580 -0.18 -22.10 -7.81
N VAL A 581 0.28 -22.87 -6.82
CA VAL A 581 -0.44 -23.12 -5.56
C VAL A 581 -0.50 -21.84 -4.71
N GLU A 582 -1.59 -21.08 -4.87
CA GLU A 582 -1.91 -19.94 -4.04
C GLU A 582 -1.98 -20.33 -2.55
N VAL A 583 -0.94 -20.00 -1.77
CA VAL A 583 -0.93 -20.18 -0.32
C VAL A 583 -1.76 -19.07 0.33
N TYR A 584 -3.09 -19.17 0.21
CA TYR A 584 -4.01 -18.36 0.97
C TYR A 584 -3.69 -18.48 2.47
N LEU A 585 -3.34 -17.35 3.08
CA LEU A 585 -3.57 -17.17 4.51
C LEU A 585 -5.08 -17.09 4.71
N ASP A 586 -5.62 -18.03 5.48
CA ASP A 586 -7.05 -18.16 5.69
C ASP A 586 -7.44 -17.87 7.14
N ALA A 587 -8.74 -17.90 7.43
CA ALA A 587 -9.26 -17.62 8.76
C ALA A 587 -8.71 -18.52 9.89
N MET A 588 -8.07 -19.67 9.57
CA MET A 588 -7.33 -20.45 10.56
C MET A 588 -6.03 -19.76 10.95
N ASP A 589 -5.27 -19.23 9.99
CA ASP A 589 -3.91 -18.71 10.24
C ASP A 589 -3.92 -17.41 11.02
N TRP A 590 -4.88 -16.51 10.74
CA TRP A 590 -5.12 -15.33 11.55
C TRP A 590 -5.54 -15.71 12.98
N LYS A 591 -6.47 -16.65 13.10
CA LYS A 591 -6.96 -17.13 14.39
C LYS A 591 -5.87 -17.83 15.21
N ALA A 592 -4.88 -18.47 14.57
CA ALA A 592 -3.76 -19.11 15.27
C ALA A 592 -2.91 -18.10 16.06
N GLN A 593 -2.66 -16.91 15.50
CA GLN A 593 -1.78 -15.88 16.09
C GLN A 593 -2.16 -15.53 17.53
N GLY A 594 -3.46 -15.42 17.82
CA GLY A 594 -4.00 -15.05 19.13
C GLY A 594 -3.81 -16.08 20.25
N TYR A 595 -3.21 -17.25 20.01
CA TYR A 595 -3.06 -18.30 21.03
C TYR A 595 -1.60 -18.66 21.34
N ALA A 596 -1.20 -18.51 22.60
CA ALA A 596 0.04 -19.12 23.11
C ALA A 596 0.00 -20.66 23.11
N SER A 597 1.17 -21.29 23.09
CA SER A 597 1.36 -22.72 23.33
C SER A 597 2.54 -22.94 24.28
N SER A 598 2.54 -24.05 25.01
CA SER A 598 3.67 -24.46 25.86
C SER A 598 4.74 -25.27 25.11
N THR A 599 4.57 -25.39 23.79
CA THR A 599 5.45 -26.08 22.86
C THR A 599 5.65 -25.20 21.63
N GLY A 600 6.68 -25.48 20.81
CA GLY A 600 6.89 -24.79 19.53
C GLY A 600 5.86 -25.11 18.44
N TYR A 601 4.67 -25.61 18.80
CA TYR A 601 3.60 -26.04 17.90
C TYR A 601 2.22 -25.59 18.40
N ALA A 602 1.25 -25.48 17.50
CA ALA A 602 -0.18 -25.36 17.81
C ALA A 602 -1.04 -26.10 16.77
N ILE A 603 -2.25 -26.54 17.15
CA ILE A 603 -3.23 -27.15 16.24
C ILE A 603 -4.54 -26.37 16.31
N LEU A 604 -5.08 -25.99 15.16
CA LEU A 604 -6.44 -25.46 15.02
C LEU A 604 -7.33 -26.46 14.29
N VAL A 605 -8.59 -26.54 14.70
CA VAL A 605 -9.65 -27.35 14.08
C VAL A 605 -10.84 -26.47 13.78
N ASP A 606 -11.25 -26.43 12.52
CA ASP A 606 -12.41 -25.70 12.02
C ASP A 606 -13.50 -26.71 11.62
N CYS A 607 -14.47 -26.90 12.51
CA CYS A 607 -15.63 -27.78 12.33
C CYS A 607 -16.63 -27.24 11.28
N SER A 608 -16.58 -25.95 10.93
CA SER A 608 -17.48 -25.38 9.92
C SER A 608 -17.04 -25.70 8.49
N ARG A 609 -15.74 -26.00 8.31
CA ARG A 609 -15.12 -26.33 7.02
C ARG A 609 -14.41 -27.69 7.02
N HIS A 610 -14.53 -28.45 8.10
CA HIS A 610 -13.98 -29.80 8.28
C HIS A 610 -12.45 -29.89 8.04
N LEU A 611 -11.71 -28.98 8.67
CA LEU A 611 -10.26 -28.79 8.45
C LEU A 611 -9.46 -28.77 9.76
N VAL A 612 -8.24 -29.29 9.70
CA VAL A 612 -7.21 -29.20 10.74
C VAL A 612 -5.98 -28.50 10.17
N SER A 613 -5.50 -27.46 10.83
CA SER A 613 -4.22 -26.81 10.49
C SER A 613 -3.24 -26.91 11.66
N ILE A 614 -1.98 -27.14 11.34
CA ILE A 614 -0.89 -27.29 12.32
C ILE A 614 0.13 -26.19 12.07
N TYR A 615 0.55 -25.55 13.15
CA TYR A 615 1.47 -24.42 13.17
C TYR A 615 2.74 -24.76 13.91
N LYS A 616 3.84 -24.09 13.55
CA LYS A 616 5.13 -24.11 14.24
C LYS A 616 5.57 -22.67 14.50
N GLY A 617 6.24 -22.41 15.63
CA GLY A 617 6.60 -21.07 16.07
C GLY A 617 6.14 -20.76 17.50
N TYR A 618 5.60 -19.58 17.72
CA TYR A 618 5.08 -19.09 19.01
C TYR A 618 3.97 -18.05 18.80
N GLN A 619 3.36 -17.53 19.87
CA GLN A 619 2.25 -16.57 19.78
C GLN A 619 2.61 -15.36 18.91
N ASN A 620 1.68 -14.91 18.06
CA ASN A 620 1.86 -13.88 17.02
C ASN A 620 2.88 -14.21 15.90
N HIS A 621 3.56 -15.35 15.97
CA HIS A 621 4.56 -15.81 15.01
C HIS A 621 4.35 -17.30 14.69
N TRP A 622 3.11 -17.68 14.36
CA TRP A 622 2.72 -19.04 13.99
C TRP A 622 2.70 -19.23 12.48
N THR A 623 3.66 -20.00 11.94
CA THR A 623 3.67 -20.43 10.54
C THR A 623 2.90 -21.73 10.38
N ARG A 624 1.93 -21.81 9.45
CA ARG A 624 1.24 -23.07 9.13
C ARG A 624 2.21 -24.02 8.42
N ILE A 625 2.41 -25.21 8.99
CA ILE A 625 3.32 -26.24 8.45
C ILE A 625 2.60 -27.47 7.89
N GLN A 626 1.32 -27.70 8.25
CA GLN A 626 0.48 -28.77 7.70
C GLN A 626 -0.99 -28.30 7.66
N ARG A 627 -1.77 -28.85 6.72
CA ARG A 627 -3.22 -28.67 6.64
C ARG A 627 -3.88 -29.96 6.14
N TYR A 628 -4.92 -30.42 6.82
CA TYR A 628 -5.59 -31.68 6.54
C TYR A 628 -7.11 -31.49 6.49
N SER A 629 -7.78 -32.16 5.55
CA SER A 629 -9.23 -32.43 5.65
C SER A 629 -9.49 -33.44 6.77
N CYS A 630 -10.55 -33.24 7.55
CA CYS A 630 -10.92 -34.11 8.67
C CYS A 630 -12.37 -34.59 8.62
N GLY A 631 -12.66 -35.70 9.29
CA GLY A 631 -14.02 -36.14 9.62
C GLY A 631 -14.28 -35.88 11.10
N ASP A 632 -14.74 -34.69 11.43
CA ASP A 632 -15.07 -34.27 12.79
C ASP A 632 -16.49 -34.74 13.19
N GLY A 633 -17.03 -34.25 14.31
CA GLY A 633 -18.25 -34.77 14.93
C GLY A 633 -19.53 -34.42 14.17
N ALA A 634 -20.37 -35.42 13.92
CA ALA A 634 -21.70 -35.21 13.34
C ALA A 634 -22.58 -34.34 14.25
N ALA A 635 -23.60 -33.66 13.71
CA ALA A 635 -24.44 -32.73 14.49
C ALA A 635 -25.12 -33.33 15.76
N ARG A 636 -25.34 -34.66 15.81
CA ARG A 636 -25.86 -35.37 16.99
C ARG A 636 -24.79 -35.77 18.02
N THR A 637 -23.52 -35.73 17.62
CA THR A 637 -22.32 -36.12 18.40
C THR A 637 -21.17 -35.17 18.05
N PRO A 638 -21.31 -33.85 18.30
CA PRO A 638 -20.41 -32.83 17.77
C PRO A 638 -19.03 -32.89 18.40
N THR A 639 -18.00 -32.41 17.68
CA THR A 639 -16.67 -32.23 18.27
C THR A 639 -16.71 -31.11 19.30
N LYS A 640 -16.09 -31.35 20.46
CA LYS A 640 -16.05 -30.41 21.57
C LYS A 640 -15.23 -29.16 21.20
N LYS A 641 -15.93 -28.06 20.93
CA LYS A 641 -15.34 -26.72 20.70
C LYS A 641 -14.73 -26.16 21.98
N GLY A 642 -13.70 -25.33 21.86
CA GLY A 642 -12.97 -24.71 22.97
C GLY A 642 -11.44 -24.71 22.78
N VAL A 643 -10.72 -24.33 23.85
CA VAL A 643 -9.26 -24.29 23.91
C VAL A 643 -8.76 -25.41 24.83
N PHE A 644 -7.82 -26.21 24.33
CA PHE A 644 -7.31 -27.41 24.98
C PHE A 644 -5.80 -27.59 24.75
N THR A 645 -5.27 -28.75 25.15
CA THR A 645 -3.88 -29.16 24.92
C THR A 645 -3.78 -30.64 24.58
N VAL A 646 -2.75 -31.04 23.83
CA VAL A 646 -2.47 -32.44 23.49
C VAL A 646 -2.16 -33.27 24.74
N GLY A 647 -3.00 -34.28 25.00
CA GLY A 647 -2.96 -35.15 26.16
C GLY A 647 -2.24 -36.48 25.91
N ILE A 648 -2.88 -37.61 26.25
CA ILE A 648 -2.32 -38.94 26.00
C ILE A 648 -2.25 -39.27 24.51
N LYS A 649 -1.40 -40.25 24.16
CA LYS A 649 -1.26 -40.78 22.81
C LYS A 649 -1.25 -42.30 22.85
N GLU A 650 -1.96 -42.93 21.93
CA GLU A 650 -2.12 -44.39 21.85
C GLU A 650 -1.95 -44.86 20.39
N ARG A 651 -1.20 -45.96 20.17
CA ARG A 651 -0.90 -46.44 18.82
C ARG A 651 -2.16 -46.86 18.06
N TYR A 652 -3.16 -47.40 18.75
CA TYR A 652 -4.48 -47.71 18.23
C TYR A 652 -5.51 -47.89 19.35
N PHE A 653 -6.79 -47.77 19.02
CA PHE A 653 -7.93 -48.21 19.84
C PHE A 653 -9.03 -48.83 18.97
N GLY A 654 -10.12 -49.32 19.58
CA GLY A 654 -11.30 -49.81 18.85
C GLY A 654 -11.89 -51.09 19.44
N SER A 655 -12.75 -51.75 18.68
CA SER A 655 -13.57 -52.89 19.11
C SER A 655 -13.26 -54.17 18.29
N SER A 656 -14.15 -55.17 18.37
CA SER A 656 -14.26 -56.30 17.45
C SER A 656 -14.83 -55.95 16.07
N SER A 657 -15.31 -54.71 15.86
CA SER A 657 -15.92 -54.24 14.60
C SER A 657 -15.14 -53.12 13.89
N TYR A 658 -14.33 -52.34 14.60
CA TYR A 658 -13.48 -51.29 14.00
C TYR A 658 -12.14 -51.09 14.74
N ARG A 659 -11.18 -50.49 14.04
CA ARG A 659 -9.86 -50.09 14.56
C ARG A 659 -9.54 -48.66 14.12
N CYS A 660 -9.12 -47.83 15.07
CA CYS A 660 -8.59 -46.49 14.84
C CYS A 660 -7.08 -46.50 15.14
N TRP A 661 -6.28 -45.84 14.32
CA TRP A 661 -4.82 -45.79 14.47
C TRP A 661 -4.34 -44.38 14.84
N TYR A 662 -3.17 -44.32 15.50
CA TYR A 662 -2.43 -43.09 15.81
C TYR A 662 -3.26 -42.04 16.55
N ALA A 663 -3.82 -42.45 17.69
CA ALA A 663 -4.72 -41.62 18.47
C ALA A 663 -3.94 -40.60 19.34
N THR A 664 -4.37 -39.34 19.30
CA THR A 664 -3.82 -38.23 20.07
C THR A 664 -4.96 -37.46 20.73
N GLN A 665 -5.07 -37.54 22.05
CA GLN A 665 -6.12 -36.90 22.84
C GLN A 665 -5.99 -35.38 22.84
N PHE A 666 -7.12 -34.66 22.86
CA PHE A 666 -7.15 -33.23 23.21
C PHE A 666 -8.17 -32.86 24.30
N SER A 667 -9.23 -33.63 24.53
CA SER A 667 -10.11 -33.40 25.70
C SER A 667 -10.87 -34.66 26.11
N GLY A 668 -10.50 -35.32 27.21
CA GLY A 668 -11.20 -36.54 27.67
C GLY A 668 -11.28 -37.61 26.57
N ASN A 669 -12.50 -38.01 26.17
CA ASN A 669 -12.75 -39.00 25.12
C ASN A 669 -12.74 -38.41 23.68
N TYR A 670 -12.25 -37.17 23.51
CA TYR A 670 -12.10 -36.51 22.21
C TYR A 670 -10.63 -36.54 21.76
N LEU A 671 -10.37 -37.20 20.63
CA LEU A 671 -9.03 -37.46 20.08
C LEU A 671 -8.96 -37.13 18.59
N PHE A 672 -7.78 -36.76 18.11
CA PHE A 672 -7.39 -36.94 16.71
C PHE A 672 -7.04 -38.41 16.48
N HIS A 673 -7.51 -39.04 15.41
CA HIS A 673 -7.13 -40.41 15.03
C HIS A 673 -7.38 -40.67 13.54
N SER A 674 -6.95 -41.84 13.02
CA SER A 674 -7.20 -42.21 11.61
C SER A 674 -8.70 -42.36 11.29
N VAL A 675 -9.06 -42.31 10.01
CA VAL A 675 -10.27 -42.94 9.46
C VAL A 675 -10.43 -44.39 9.97
N LEU A 676 -11.65 -44.94 9.93
CA LEU A 676 -11.90 -46.26 10.51
C LEU A 676 -11.34 -47.37 9.61
N TYR A 677 -10.66 -48.34 10.21
CA TYR A 677 -10.21 -49.58 9.58
C TYR A 677 -10.97 -50.78 10.14
N TYR A 678 -10.99 -51.89 9.40
CA TYR A 678 -11.36 -53.18 9.97
C TYR A 678 -10.32 -53.62 11.03
N PRO A 679 -10.71 -54.40 12.06
CA PRO A 679 -9.78 -54.89 13.07
C PRO A 679 -8.66 -55.79 12.49
N ALA A 680 -7.42 -55.30 12.57
CA ALA A 680 -6.22 -56.00 12.15
C ALA A 680 -5.02 -55.58 13.02
N SER A 681 -3.89 -56.28 12.88
CA SER A 681 -2.60 -55.94 13.52
C SER A 681 -1.85 -54.80 12.83
N THR A 682 -2.24 -54.45 11.60
CA THR A 682 -1.74 -53.30 10.82
C THR A 682 -2.91 -52.61 10.09
N PRO A 683 -2.79 -51.31 9.75
CA PRO A 683 -3.80 -50.62 8.93
C PRO A 683 -3.74 -51.12 7.48
N SER A 684 -4.67 -52.02 7.10
CA SER A 684 -4.69 -52.66 5.78
C SER A 684 -5.97 -52.40 4.98
N ARG A 685 -7.15 -52.46 5.61
CA ARG A 685 -8.46 -52.27 4.95
C ARG A 685 -9.29 -51.22 5.66
N ILE A 686 -9.63 -50.14 4.95
CA ILE A 686 -10.54 -49.09 5.42
C ILE A 686 -11.96 -49.67 5.57
N LEU A 687 -12.63 -49.25 6.64
CA LEU A 687 -14.05 -49.52 6.96
C LEU A 687 -14.91 -48.29 6.65
N ASP A 688 -14.45 -47.11 7.05
CA ASP A 688 -15.09 -45.81 6.76
C ASP A 688 -13.98 -44.75 6.61
N GLY A 689 -13.70 -44.41 5.35
CA GLY A 689 -12.68 -43.44 4.94
C GLY A 689 -13.14 -41.98 4.93
N THR A 690 -14.33 -41.67 5.46
CA THR A 690 -14.94 -40.36 5.26
C THR A 690 -14.20 -39.23 5.98
N LEU A 691 -13.86 -38.19 5.20
CA LEU A 691 -13.32 -36.89 5.62
C LEU A 691 -14.12 -35.77 4.92
N GLY A 692 -13.88 -34.51 5.29
CA GLY A 692 -14.51 -33.33 4.67
C GLY A 692 -15.97 -33.08 5.09
N ARG A 693 -16.47 -33.78 6.12
CA ARG A 693 -17.80 -33.58 6.71
C ARG A 693 -17.88 -34.16 8.12
N GLY A 694 -18.78 -33.61 8.95
CA GLY A 694 -19.04 -34.10 10.31
C GLY A 694 -19.72 -35.48 10.31
N VAL A 695 -18.98 -36.52 10.70
CA VAL A 695 -19.40 -37.95 10.68
C VAL A 695 -18.97 -38.75 11.90
N SER A 696 -18.16 -38.18 12.78
CA SER A 696 -17.60 -38.89 13.92
C SER A 696 -18.52 -38.82 15.15
N HIS A 697 -18.21 -39.66 16.13
CA HIS A 697 -18.74 -39.58 17.49
C HIS A 697 -17.87 -38.61 18.32
N GLY A 698 -17.82 -37.34 17.92
CA GLY A 698 -17.08 -36.25 18.57
C GLY A 698 -15.57 -36.15 18.27
N CYS A 699 -14.87 -37.25 17.97
CA CYS A 699 -13.45 -37.23 17.62
C CYS A 699 -13.13 -36.51 16.28
N VAL A 700 -11.86 -36.28 15.99
CA VAL A 700 -11.39 -35.69 14.72
C VAL A 700 -10.68 -36.77 13.90
N ARG A 701 -11.36 -37.32 12.90
CA ARG A 701 -10.78 -38.33 11.99
C ARG A 701 -9.88 -37.66 10.96
N LEU A 702 -8.78 -38.31 10.59
CA LEU A 702 -7.82 -37.86 9.61
C LEU A 702 -7.40 -39.02 8.71
N ALA A 703 -6.79 -38.74 7.56
CA ALA A 703 -6.07 -39.78 6.81
C ALA A 703 -4.97 -40.42 7.69
N LEU A 704 -4.58 -41.66 7.38
CA LEU A 704 -3.76 -42.50 8.28
C LEU A 704 -2.39 -41.87 8.57
N GLU A 705 -1.75 -41.40 7.52
CA GLU A 705 -0.49 -40.68 7.47
C GLU A 705 -0.56 -39.35 8.22
N ASN A 706 -1.69 -38.63 8.14
CA ASN A 706 -1.90 -37.35 8.84
C ASN A 706 -2.13 -37.56 10.35
N ALA A 707 -2.89 -38.60 10.73
CA ALA A 707 -3.02 -39.03 12.12
C ALA A 707 -1.66 -39.49 12.69
N LYS A 708 -0.91 -40.28 11.91
CA LYS A 708 0.46 -40.69 12.25
C LYS A 708 1.38 -39.50 12.44
N TRP A 709 1.34 -38.52 11.54
CA TRP A 709 2.19 -37.34 11.61
C TRP A 709 1.94 -36.56 12.90
N ILE A 710 0.69 -36.35 13.30
CA ILE A 710 0.34 -35.74 14.61
C ILE A 710 0.84 -36.60 15.77
N TYR A 711 0.64 -37.92 15.69
CA TYR A 711 1.06 -38.87 16.73
C TYR A 711 2.58 -38.91 16.94
N ASP A 712 3.38 -38.83 15.87
CA ASP A 712 4.85 -38.84 15.97
C ASP A 712 5.40 -37.44 16.36
N ASN A 713 4.97 -36.38 15.68
CA ASN A 713 5.69 -35.09 15.70
C ASN A 713 5.23 -34.09 16.77
N ILE A 714 3.96 -34.11 17.18
CA ILE A 714 3.41 -33.05 18.05
C ILE A 714 3.65 -33.37 19.53
N PRO A 715 4.37 -32.54 20.31
CA PRO A 715 4.60 -32.83 21.73
C PRO A 715 3.31 -32.75 22.57
N ARG A 716 3.28 -33.43 23.72
CA ARG A 716 2.23 -33.21 24.73
C ARG A 716 2.23 -31.76 25.20
N ASN A 717 1.10 -31.30 25.73
CA ASN A 717 0.83 -29.91 26.13
C ASN A 717 0.78 -28.88 24.98
N THR A 718 0.97 -29.30 23.72
CA THR A 718 0.75 -28.47 22.53
C THR A 718 -0.69 -27.92 22.53
N ARG A 719 -0.84 -26.61 22.32
CA ARG A 719 -2.14 -25.93 22.21
C ARG A 719 -3.00 -26.54 21.11
N VAL A 720 -4.26 -26.84 21.43
CA VAL A 720 -5.31 -27.24 20.49
C VAL A 720 -6.46 -26.24 20.61
N VAL A 721 -6.99 -25.74 19.49
CA VAL A 721 -8.13 -24.82 19.46
C VAL A 721 -9.17 -25.36 18.48
N VAL A 722 -10.38 -25.63 18.97
CA VAL A 722 -11.49 -26.19 18.18
C VAL A 722 -12.63 -25.19 18.11
N TYR A 723 -13.06 -24.85 16.91
CA TYR A 723 -14.11 -23.84 16.64
C TYR A 723 -14.86 -24.18 15.34
N GLY A 724 -15.71 -23.27 14.88
CA GLY A 724 -16.68 -23.45 13.79
C GLY A 724 -18.07 -23.58 14.36
#